data_AF-A0A8H4W4E3-F1
#
_entry.id   AF-A0A8H4W4E3-F1
#
_cell.length_a   1.000
_cell.length_b   1.000
_cell.length_c   1.000
_cell.angle_alpha   90.00
_cell.angle_beta   90.00
_cell.angle_gamma   90.00
#
_symmetry.space_group_name_H-M   'P 1'
#
loop_
_entity.id
_entity.type
_entity.pdbx_description
1 polymer ?
#
loop_
_entity_poly.entity_id
_entity_poly.type
_entity_poly.pdbx_seq_one_letter_code
_entity_poly.pdbx_strand_id
1 'polypeptide(L)'
;MRTATNNSDGGGVATTSFGITRQIGNIRVGIKMFLRTSDIHSTLLACIAVFLGSGTAIPTWPSPIDELEDVMFLNTGYNSRGLSSHITPCSYSEFGPGRQTAAEWLRIGFHDMATTNVYFAPHGGIDGSIAFELLDGENIGAGFATSLTTYSGFFNSRLPIADMIALGVYASVRGCGGPVVPMRGGRVDATQAGSTGVPQPQNGQGTFINQFARMGFSVVDMIQMTACGHTLGGVHAGDFPNIVTPGTAPNDFQLFDTTTSFDNDIAVQYINGPISDPLTVGPSIASTRNSDFAVFTADGNATLKAMTNAATYNSMCSSILQRMIETVDPALVTLSDVIQPYEVKPSGLQLTLLAGGTQVQFSGDIRVRTTVRSASQIGSVQLIYQDRIGGSNCGSCTITTSVGGTANGFDDSFSFYSFSSSLPSSSSISSFTVLITLTGGGTETYNNNGTGFPVQDSVIFQSPQSCLNDGNLTVYAAVRSTVTTPVSMVVTQKVARASGTPVPALVNATTTMVQGSSIGPYNIYSASYTISSTNGTKFGVYSGSFADDFKDASALGSACAPLSSTAPTSSSTSATPVPTLAVKPTVGAYTFLGCYTEATNARALTGYAYYDYPAMTLEECATTCAGYVYWGVEYGGECYCGNSLNPTSTLAPLSDCSFTCPGNEYEYCGAGVRLELYKLSSLVSISSTVASTTSSSSFSILSSISSVSSTISSSSSNIISSSNTKSSTELTTSSTLSSSSSKTSSTSSSSNSVSSSSIQTSATSSSSNSVSSSSIQTSATSSSSSSVSSSSSKISSTSSSSVALSSSKSSSSSSSSITSSITPTSSSSSPTVSPTLHIVPSAGLYNYMGCFTEGNGVRALSAAFYPTDSQTIELCVASCSPYMYAGAEYGRECWCADSFGAGSVPAPDSDCSMTCAGNPYEYCGAGNRLSVYIMNGTDSQIVSSSSSSSSSSTSISKSSTFSTRTSTQTSSSETGSSTQISTTSSKLSSSSTSSSVSSTQSSSSSQLSSSTTSTPTPSGPAIKPQIGAYNYLSCYTEGNGIRALNSAVSYNYPSMTLEECSVFCQGYTYWGVEYGGECYCGNQFNGGSIPAPEGNSGCWFLCPGNQDEYCGAGNRLSVYELN
;
A
#
# COMPACT_ATOMS: atom_id res chain seq x y z
N MET A 1 -48.49 46.59 3.35
CA MET A 1 -49.42 47.34 4.22
C MET A 1 -49.18 46.87 5.65
N ARG A 2 -48.93 47.78 6.60
CA ARG A 2 -49.82 48.06 7.76
C ARG A 2 -50.30 46.80 8.51
N THR A 3 -49.70 46.50 9.66
CA THR A 3 -50.25 46.66 11.05
C THR A 3 -51.42 45.72 11.35
N ALA A 4 -51.52 45.02 12.48
CA ALA A 4 -51.13 45.33 13.88
C ALA A 4 -51.11 43.99 14.69
N THR A 5 -50.70 43.83 15.97
CA THR A 5 -50.03 44.66 17.01
C THR A 5 -49.52 43.74 18.13
N ASN A 6 -48.44 44.15 18.83
CA ASN A 6 -48.32 44.42 20.28
C ASN A 6 -49.35 43.76 21.25
N ASN A 7 -49.03 43.37 22.50
CA ASN A 7 -47.82 43.62 23.33
C ASN A 7 -47.81 42.72 24.60
N SER A 8 -46.69 42.72 25.35
CA SER A 8 -46.62 42.71 26.84
C SER A 8 -47.13 41.48 27.64
N ASP A 9 -46.70 41.20 28.88
CA ASP A 9 -45.47 41.54 29.64
C ASP A 9 -45.38 40.64 30.89
N GLY A 10 -44.16 40.42 31.43
CA GLY A 10 -43.91 39.71 32.70
C GLY A 10 -44.05 38.17 32.64
N GLY A 11 -43.30 37.36 33.40
CA GLY A 11 -42.39 37.65 34.52
C GLY A 11 -43.12 37.61 35.88
N GLY A 12 -42.75 36.76 36.85
CA GLY A 12 -41.73 35.69 36.85
C GLY A 12 -41.54 35.08 38.25
N VAL A 13 -40.76 33.99 38.34
CA VAL A 13 -40.04 33.45 39.53
C VAL A 13 -40.79 33.31 40.88
N ALA A 14 -40.99 32.08 41.38
CA ALA A 14 -40.65 31.66 42.77
C ALA A 14 -41.07 30.21 43.18
N THR A 15 -40.11 29.28 43.14
CA THR A 15 -39.76 28.27 44.20
C THR A 15 -40.76 27.27 44.85
N THR A 16 -40.16 26.18 45.39
CA THR A 16 -40.63 25.30 46.51
C THR A 16 -41.67 24.18 46.31
N SER A 17 -41.26 23.14 45.56
CA SER A 17 -40.97 21.75 46.03
C SER A 17 -42.02 20.80 46.71
N PHE A 18 -41.78 19.49 46.46
CA PHE A 18 -42.37 18.25 47.04
C PHE A 18 -43.87 17.91 46.79
N GLY A 19 -44.17 16.63 46.45
CA GLY A 19 -45.59 16.21 46.24
C GLY A 19 -45.96 14.74 45.95
N ILE A 20 -45.10 13.90 45.32
CA ILE A 20 -45.22 12.42 45.13
C ILE A 20 -46.59 11.82 44.66
N THR A 21 -46.63 11.10 43.51
CA THR A 21 -47.16 9.70 43.34
C THR A 21 -47.58 9.32 41.89
N ARG A 22 -47.12 8.13 41.46
CA ARG A 22 -47.58 7.12 40.43
C ARG A 22 -48.92 7.31 39.68
N GLN A 23 -49.21 6.68 38.52
CA GLN A 23 -48.50 5.90 37.46
C GLN A 23 -49.59 5.43 36.42
N ILE A 24 -49.22 4.63 35.38
CA ILE A 24 -50.10 3.86 34.43
C ILE A 24 -50.62 4.72 33.25
N GLY A 25 -50.69 4.25 32.00
CA GLY A 25 -50.31 2.97 31.37
C GLY A 25 -50.57 2.94 29.85
N ASN A 26 -50.10 1.90 29.14
CA ASN A 26 -50.05 1.79 27.67
C ASN A 26 -51.31 1.19 26.99
N ILE A 27 -51.29 1.15 25.63
CA ILE A 27 -51.97 0.23 24.65
C ILE A 27 -53.17 0.82 23.87
N ARG A 28 -53.49 0.49 22.59
CA ARG A 28 -52.75 0.24 21.30
C ARG A 28 -53.79 -0.10 20.17
N VAL A 29 -53.42 0.05 18.88
CA VAL A 29 -54.03 -0.55 17.64
C VAL A 29 -55.36 0.03 17.09
N GLY A 30 -55.45 0.15 15.75
CA GLY A 30 -56.72 0.26 14.97
C GLY A 30 -56.52 0.59 13.47
N ILE A 31 -56.88 -0.31 12.53
CA ILE A 31 -56.61 -0.19 11.07
C ILE A 31 -57.83 -0.64 10.22
N LYS A 32 -58.26 0.13 9.19
CA LYS A 32 -58.57 -0.30 7.77
C LYS A 32 -59.42 0.70 6.93
N MET A 33 -59.03 0.86 5.65
CA MET A 33 -59.81 0.97 4.36
C MET A 33 -61.06 1.92 4.27
N PHE A 34 -61.48 2.48 3.11
CA PHE A 34 -61.52 1.98 1.72
C PHE A 34 -61.52 3.12 0.64
N LEU A 35 -61.40 2.74 -0.64
CA LEU A 35 -61.19 3.52 -1.89
C LEU A 35 -62.23 4.61 -2.28
N ARG A 36 -61.78 5.61 -3.07
CA ARG A 36 -62.27 5.84 -4.46
C ARG A 36 -61.28 6.63 -5.35
N THR A 37 -61.61 6.77 -6.64
CA THR A 37 -60.68 7.01 -7.77
C THR A 37 -60.78 8.40 -8.41
N SER A 38 -59.65 8.97 -8.87
CA SER A 38 -59.50 9.67 -10.17
C SER A 38 -58.03 10.12 -10.41
N ASP A 39 -57.76 10.65 -11.62
CA ASP A 39 -56.57 11.41 -12.06
C ASP A 39 -55.28 10.66 -12.43
N ILE A 40 -55.34 9.99 -13.59
CA ILE A 40 -54.15 9.63 -14.39
C ILE A 40 -53.82 10.83 -15.30
N HIS A 41 -52.83 11.67 -14.92
CA HIS A 41 -52.07 12.54 -15.84
C HIS A 41 -50.78 13.17 -15.25
N SER A 42 -50.57 13.16 -13.93
CA SER A 42 -49.37 13.77 -13.30
C SER A 42 -48.14 12.85 -13.16
N THR A 43 -48.26 11.57 -13.49
CA THR A 43 -47.23 10.54 -13.20
C THR A 43 -46.14 10.36 -14.26
N LEU A 44 -46.01 11.28 -15.22
CA LEU A 44 -44.94 11.22 -16.24
C LEU A 44 -43.77 12.20 -16.02
N LEU A 45 -43.95 13.25 -15.20
CA LEU A 45 -42.85 14.15 -14.81
C LEU A 45 -42.10 13.71 -13.54
N ALA A 46 -42.76 12.93 -12.66
CA ALA A 46 -42.15 12.46 -11.41
C ALA A 46 -41.07 11.37 -11.63
N CYS A 47 -41.13 10.62 -12.73
CA CYS A 47 -40.23 9.48 -12.99
C CYS A 47 -38.90 9.86 -13.64
N ILE A 48 -38.64 11.14 -13.91
CA ILE A 48 -37.37 11.64 -14.49
C ILE A 48 -36.50 12.33 -13.41
N ALA A 49 -37.09 12.77 -12.30
CA ALA A 49 -36.41 13.51 -11.23
C ALA A 49 -35.68 12.63 -10.18
N VAL A 50 -35.67 11.30 -10.34
CA VAL A 50 -35.08 10.34 -9.37
C VAL A 50 -33.69 9.83 -9.82
N PHE A 51 -33.21 10.24 -11.00
CA PHE A 51 -31.83 10.00 -11.47
C PHE A 51 -30.95 11.25 -11.45
N LEU A 52 -31.31 12.27 -10.66
CA LEU A 52 -30.34 13.22 -10.14
C LEU A 52 -29.65 12.59 -8.93
N GLY A 53 -28.69 11.71 -9.20
CA GLY A 53 -27.77 11.23 -8.16
C GLY A 53 -27.01 12.41 -7.55
N SER A 54 -26.70 12.31 -6.25
CA SER A 54 -25.86 13.29 -5.55
C SER A 54 -24.58 13.51 -6.35
N GLY A 55 -24.36 14.74 -6.85
CA GLY A 55 -23.24 15.04 -7.72
C GLY A 55 -21.92 14.93 -6.97
N THR A 56 -21.27 13.77 -7.08
CA THR A 56 -19.90 13.55 -6.60
C THR A 56 -18.96 14.53 -7.31
N ALA A 57 -18.08 15.19 -6.55
CA ALA A 57 -17.09 16.08 -7.14
C ALA A 57 -16.21 15.31 -8.14
N ILE A 58 -16.01 15.87 -9.32
CA ILE A 58 -15.06 15.32 -10.29
C ILE A 58 -13.65 15.50 -9.70
N PRO A 59 -12.82 14.44 -9.59
CA PRO A 59 -11.51 14.55 -8.96
C PRO A 59 -10.60 15.52 -9.75
N THR A 60 -9.74 16.25 -9.04
CA THR A 60 -8.84 17.28 -9.59
C THR A 60 -7.39 16.90 -9.31
N TRP A 61 -6.54 16.93 -10.34
CA TRP A 61 -5.15 16.52 -10.25
C TRP A 61 -4.19 17.74 -10.17
N PRO A 62 -3.09 17.70 -9.39
CA PRO A 62 -2.73 16.67 -8.43
C PRO A 62 -3.55 16.76 -7.14
N SER A 63 -3.72 15.62 -6.47
CA SER A 63 -4.44 15.46 -5.22
C SER A 63 -3.59 14.69 -4.20
N PRO A 64 -3.69 14.97 -2.88
CA PRO A 64 -2.97 14.20 -1.86
C PRO A 64 -3.24 12.69 -1.89
N ILE A 65 -4.41 12.26 -2.40
CA ILE A 65 -4.80 10.85 -2.52
C ILE A 65 -4.38 10.20 -3.86
N ASP A 66 -3.63 10.86 -4.74
CA ASP A 66 -3.33 10.31 -6.07
C ASP A 66 -2.56 8.99 -6.04
N GLU A 67 -1.66 8.81 -5.07
CA GLU A 67 -0.89 7.58 -4.86
C GLU A 67 -1.79 6.43 -4.38
N LEU A 68 -2.74 6.73 -3.48
CA LEU A 68 -3.76 5.80 -3.01
C LEU A 68 -4.73 5.39 -4.14
N GLU A 69 -5.12 6.33 -5.00
CA GLU A 69 -5.99 6.09 -6.15
C GLU A 69 -5.32 5.18 -7.20
N ASP A 70 -4.01 5.32 -7.44
CA ASP A 70 -3.27 4.39 -8.30
C ASP A 70 -3.19 2.98 -7.69
N VAL A 71 -2.97 2.85 -6.37
CA VAL A 71 -2.95 1.54 -5.70
C VAL A 71 -4.35 0.89 -5.64
N MET A 72 -5.42 1.69 -5.63
CA MET A 72 -6.81 1.23 -5.63
C MET A 72 -7.31 0.74 -7.00
N PHE A 73 -6.82 1.32 -8.11
CA PHE A 73 -7.36 1.06 -9.45
C PHE A 73 -6.36 0.44 -10.46
N LEU A 74 -5.06 0.49 -10.24
CA LEU A 74 -4.05 -0.15 -11.12
C LEU A 74 -3.64 -1.51 -10.55
N ASN A 75 -4.58 -2.47 -10.56
CA ASN A 75 -4.37 -3.82 -10.03
C ASN A 75 -3.52 -4.71 -10.95
N THR A 76 -3.65 -4.55 -12.27
CA THR A 76 -2.99 -5.38 -13.28
C THR A 76 -2.63 -4.57 -14.53
N GLY A 77 -1.59 -5.00 -15.26
CA GLY A 77 -1.15 -4.38 -16.52
C GLY A 77 -0.13 -3.25 -16.36
N TYR A 78 -0.12 -2.33 -17.31
CA TYR A 78 0.84 -1.23 -17.41
C TYR A 78 0.74 -0.28 -16.20
N ASN A 79 1.89 0.07 -15.60
CA ASN A 79 1.98 0.83 -14.34
C ASN A 79 1.17 0.20 -13.17
N SER A 80 0.97 -1.12 -13.18
CA SER A 80 0.32 -1.84 -12.07
C SER A 80 1.04 -1.59 -10.73
N ARG A 81 0.25 -1.45 -9.66
CA ARG A 81 0.71 -1.39 -8.27
C ARG A 81 0.62 -2.74 -7.57
N GLY A 82 -0.08 -3.73 -8.15
CA GLY A 82 -0.03 -5.13 -7.70
C GLY A 82 -0.76 -5.46 -6.39
N LEU A 83 -1.61 -4.58 -5.84
CA LEU A 83 -2.29 -4.87 -4.56
C LEU A 83 -3.17 -6.13 -4.63
N SER A 84 -3.91 -6.32 -5.74
CA SER A 84 -4.85 -7.43 -5.86
C SER A 84 -4.20 -8.82 -5.89
N SER A 85 -2.94 -8.97 -6.29
CA SER A 85 -2.28 -10.29 -6.37
C SER A 85 -2.12 -10.96 -5.01
N HIS A 86 -2.08 -10.20 -3.92
CA HIS A 86 -2.01 -10.75 -2.56
C HIS A 86 -3.34 -11.38 -2.09
N ILE A 87 -4.45 -11.15 -2.80
CA ILE A 87 -5.82 -11.58 -2.42
C ILE A 87 -6.63 -12.20 -3.57
N THR A 88 -6.04 -12.47 -4.74
CA THR A 88 -6.75 -12.96 -5.93
C THR A 88 -6.17 -14.31 -6.38
N PRO A 89 -6.97 -15.40 -6.48
CA PRO A 89 -8.39 -15.51 -6.12
C PRO A 89 -8.64 -15.34 -4.61
N CYS A 90 -9.88 -15.09 -4.18
CA CYS A 90 -10.19 -14.82 -2.77
C CYS A 90 -9.77 -15.93 -1.78
N SER A 91 -9.65 -17.18 -2.22
CA SER A 91 -9.15 -18.31 -1.43
C SER A 91 -7.62 -18.39 -1.34
N TYR A 92 -6.90 -17.42 -1.90
CA TYR A 92 -5.45 -17.35 -1.89
C TYR A 92 -4.88 -16.84 -0.56
N SER A 93 -3.68 -17.32 -0.25
CA SER A 93 -2.75 -16.61 0.61
C SER A 93 -1.31 -16.94 0.22
N GLU A 94 -0.47 -15.91 0.16
CA GLU A 94 0.98 -16.04 0.02
C GLU A 94 1.62 -16.73 1.25
N PHE A 95 0.91 -16.80 2.38
CA PHE A 95 1.36 -17.41 3.64
C PHE A 95 0.97 -18.89 3.82
N GLY A 96 0.53 -19.56 2.75
CA GLY A 96 0.35 -21.01 2.70
C GLY A 96 -1.09 -21.54 2.93
N PRO A 97 -1.28 -22.87 2.90
CA PRO A 97 -2.61 -23.48 2.99
C PRO A 97 -3.24 -23.31 4.39
N GLY A 98 -4.55 -23.06 4.42
CA GLY A 98 -5.27 -22.76 5.67
C GLY A 98 -5.20 -21.29 6.09
N ARG A 99 -4.62 -20.42 5.27
CA ARG A 99 -4.63 -18.95 5.39
C ARG A 99 -5.52 -18.34 4.30
N GLN A 100 -6.04 -17.14 4.52
CA GLN A 100 -6.85 -16.44 3.52
C GLN A 100 -6.62 -14.93 3.65
N THR A 101 -5.77 -14.36 2.79
CA THR A 101 -5.28 -12.98 2.97
C THR A 101 -6.44 -11.96 2.94
N ALA A 102 -7.47 -12.18 2.13
CA ALA A 102 -8.66 -11.31 2.09
C ALA A 102 -9.46 -11.28 3.41
N ALA A 103 -9.55 -12.42 4.11
CA ALA A 103 -10.19 -12.47 5.43
C ALA A 103 -9.32 -11.79 6.50
N GLU A 104 -8.00 -11.93 6.39
CA GLU A 104 -7.03 -11.31 7.30
C GLU A 104 -6.98 -9.78 7.13
N TRP A 105 -7.10 -9.29 5.89
CA TRP A 105 -7.23 -7.86 5.55
C TRP A 105 -8.57 -7.26 6.00
N LEU A 106 -9.66 -8.03 5.96
CA LEU A 106 -10.94 -7.61 6.54
C LEU A 106 -10.87 -7.59 8.08
N ARG A 107 -10.20 -8.57 8.69
CA ARG A 107 -10.00 -8.68 10.14
C ARG A 107 -9.10 -7.57 10.71
N ILE A 108 -7.98 -7.24 10.07
CA ILE A 108 -7.10 -6.15 10.53
C ILE A 108 -7.82 -4.79 10.49
N GLY A 109 -8.63 -4.54 9.45
CA GLY A 109 -9.46 -3.33 9.39
C GLY A 109 -10.51 -3.22 10.50
N PHE A 110 -11.10 -4.35 10.92
CA PHE A 110 -11.96 -4.34 12.10
C PHE A 110 -11.16 -4.12 13.39
N HIS A 111 -10.04 -4.83 13.59
CA HIS A 111 -9.27 -4.77 14.82
C HIS A 111 -8.62 -3.40 15.08
N ASP A 112 -8.05 -2.76 14.05
CA ASP A 112 -7.46 -1.41 14.12
C ASP A 112 -8.52 -0.38 14.58
N MET A 113 -9.67 -0.37 13.89
CA MET A 113 -10.84 0.43 14.32
C MET A 113 -11.33 0.06 15.72
N ALA A 114 -11.27 -1.21 16.13
CA ALA A 114 -12.00 -1.68 17.30
C ALA A 114 -11.53 -1.09 18.63
N THR A 115 -10.35 -0.48 18.69
CA THR A 115 -9.87 0.31 19.85
C THR A 115 -10.70 1.58 20.10
N THR A 116 -11.46 2.04 19.10
CA THR A 116 -12.20 3.33 19.06
C THR A 116 -13.03 3.63 20.31
N ASN A 117 -13.03 4.91 20.70
CA ASN A 117 -13.87 5.47 21.75
C ASN A 117 -14.49 6.82 21.35
N VAL A 118 -15.73 6.81 20.84
CA VAL A 118 -16.44 8.03 20.41
C VAL A 118 -16.84 8.97 21.56
N TYR A 119 -16.67 8.55 22.81
CA TYR A 119 -17.07 9.35 23.98
C TYR A 119 -15.91 10.12 24.64
N PHE A 120 -14.66 9.69 24.45
CA PHE A 120 -13.49 10.25 25.12
C PHE A 120 -12.24 10.15 24.24
N ALA A 121 -11.44 11.22 24.20
CA ALA A 121 -10.14 11.21 23.52
C ALA A 121 -9.09 10.37 24.29
N PRO A 122 -8.10 9.76 23.61
CA PRO A 122 -7.93 9.71 22.15
C PRO A 122 -9.03 8.85 21.50
N HIS A 123 -9.58 9.30 20.36
CA HIS A 123 -10.73 8.62 19.78
C HIS A 123 -10.39 7.30 19.09
N GLY A 124 -9.17 7.14 18.55
CA GLY A 124 -8.79 6.00 17.72
C GLY A 124 -9.51 5.99 16.36
N GLY A 125 -9.49 4.83 15.70
CA GLY A 125 -10.14 4.61 14.41
C GLY A 125 -9.30 3.71 13.51
N ILE A 126 -9.48 3.81 12.19
CA ILE A 126 -8.44 3.35 11.27
C ILE A 126 -7.31 4.38 11.31
N ASP A 127 -6.29 4.12 12.12
CA ASP A 127 -5.09 4.93 12.26
C ASP A 127 -3.79 4.10 12.21
N GLY A 128 -3.87 2.78 12.02
CA GLY A 128 -2.71 1.90 11.95
C GLY A 128 -2.04 1.64 13.30
N SER A 129 -2.65 2.04 14.43
CA SER A 129 -2.17 1.74 15.79
C SER A 129 -1.97 0.24 16.05
N ILE A 130 -2.68 -0.63 15.32
CA ILE A 130 -2.50 -2.09 15.40
C ILE A 130 -1.06 -2.57 15.13
N ALA A 131 -0.25 -1.77 14.41
CA ALA A 131 1.17 -2.04 14.20
C ALA A 131 2.00 -2.07 15.50
N PHE A 132 1.47 -1.52 16.59
CA PHE A 132 2.09 -1.49 17.92
C PHE A 132 1.40 -2.43 18.93
N GLU A 133 0.30 -3.09 18.53
CA GLU A 133 -0.61 -3.82 19.44
C GLU A 133 -0.52 -5.34 19.33
N LEU A 134 0.30 -5.87 18.41
CA LEU A 134 0.44 -7.30 18.08
C LEU A 134 0.83 -8.23 19.25
N LEU A 135 1.09 -7.69 20.44
CA LEU A 135 1.52 -8.40 21.65
C LEU A 135 0.63 -8.14 22.87
N ASP A 136 -0.51 -7.45 22.71
CA ASP A 136 -1.44 -7.11 23.80
C ASP A 136 -2.26 -8.30 24.33
N GLY A 137 -2.46 -9.33 23.51
CA GLY A 137 -3.29 -10.50 23.78
C GLY A 137 -4.72 -10.44 23.24
N GLU A 138 -5.13 -9.31 22.65
CA GLU A 138 -6.40 -9.18 21.92
C GLU A 138 -6.21 -9.47 20.41
N ASN A 139 -5.02 -9.19 19.88
CA ASN A 139 -4.64 -9.33 18.47
C ASN A 139 -3.99 -10.69 18.11
N ILE A 140 -4.62 -11.80 18.53
CA ILE A 140 -4.06 -13.17 18.34
C ILE A 140 -4.16 -13.65 16.88
N GLY A 141 -3.03 -14.12 16.33
CA GLY A 141 -2.91 -14.85 15.07
C GLY A 141 -1.93 -14.20 14.09
N ALA A 142 -1.24 -15.00 13.27
CA ALA A 142 -0.17 -14.52 12.38
C ALA A 142 -0.62 -13.48 11.33
N GLY A 143 -1.91 -13.46 10.98
CA GLY A 143 -2.49 -12.63 9.93
C GLY A 143 -2.24 -11.12 10.07
N PHE A 144 -2.18 -10.59 11.29
CA PHE A 144 -1.93 -9.16 11.51
C PHE A 144 -0.51 -8.76 11.10
N ALA A 145 0.50 -9.48 11.61
CA ALA A 145 1.89 -9.21 11.32
C ALA A 145 2.20 -9.38 9.82
N THR A 146 1.62 -10.40 9.18
CA THR A 146 1.81 -10.63 7.74
C THR A 146 1.10 -9.57 6.89
N SER A 147 -0.13 -9.17 7.23
CA SER A 147 -0.86 -8.11 6.51
C SER A 147 -0.13 -6.76 6.58
N LEU A 148 0.35 -6.38 7.77
CA LEU A 148 1.16 -5.18 7.97
C LEU A 148 2.49 -5.23 7.19
N THR A 149 3.10 -6.42 7.08
CA THR A 149 4.31 -6.60 6.26
C THR A 149 4.01 -6.34 4.79
N THR A 150 2.91 -6.89 4.24
CA THR A 150 2.49 -6.64 2.86
C THR A 150 2.16 -5.15 2.64
N TYR A 151 1.40 -4.49 3.53
CA TYR A 151 1.13 -3.05 3.45
C TYR A 151 2.40 -2.18 3.56
N SER A 152 3.42 -2.63 4.30
CA SER A 152 4.69 -1.90 4.44
C SER A 152 5.45 -1.73 3.12
N GLY A 153 5.18 -2.57 2.11
CA GLY A 153 5.70 -2.39 0.75
C GLY A 153 5.18 -1.09 0.11
N PHE A 154 3.86 -0.88 0.18
CA PHE A 154 3.16 0.28 -0.38
C PHE A 154 3.43 1.57 0.40
N PHE A 155 3.50 1.48 1.73
CA PHE A 155 3.67 2.61 2.65
C PHE A 155 4.74 3.62 2.21
N ASN A 156 4.38 4.90 2.15
CA ASN A 156 5.31 6.01 1.83
C ASN A 156 4.73 7.37 2.26
N SER A 157 5.46 8.47 2.01
CA SER A 157 5.06 9.83 2.44
C SER A 157 3.81 10.42 1.75
N ARG A 158 3.19 9.69 0.80
CA ARG A 158 1.90 10.01 0.17
C ARG A 158 0.87 8.88 0.35
N LEU A 159 1.19 7.83 1.12
CA LEU A 159 0.34 6.66 1.33
C LEU A 159 0.57 6.07 2.72
N PRO A 160 -0.25 6.46 3.72
CA PRO A 160 -0.15 5.97 5.10
C PRO A 160 -0.66 4.53 5.25
N ILE A 161 -0.22 3.83 6.30
CA ILE A 161 -0.69 2.47 6.61
C ILE A 161 -2.18 2.45 6.95
N ALA A 162 -2.71 3.47 7.61
CA ALA A 162 -4.13 3.61 7.90
C ALA A 162 -4.98 3.60 6.61
N ASP A 163 -4.56 4.31 5.56
CA ASP A 163 -5.24 4.24 4.26
C ASP A 163 -5.05 2.87 3.58
N MET A 164 -3.91 2.20 3.77
CA MET A 164 -3.70 0.83 3.27
C MET A 164 -4.57 -0.22 3.97
N ILE A 165 -4.83 -0.09 5.28
CA ILE A 165 -5.74 -0.96 6.03
C ILE A 165 -7.18 -0.78 5.52
N ALA A 166 -7.63 0.46 5.36
CA ALA A 166 -8.93 0.77 4.78
C ALA A 166 -9.07 0.30 3.32
N LEU A 167 -8.00 0.42 2.52
CA LEU A 167 -7.97 -0.10 1.15
C LEU A 167 -7.96 -1.64 1.13
N GLY A 168 -7.30 -2.29 2.09
CA GLY A 168 -7.29 -3.73 2.27
C GLY A 168 -8.69 -4.30 2.48
N VAL A 169 -9.53 -3.62 3.29
CA VAL A 169 -10.96 -3.94 3.44
C VAL A 169 -11.70 -3.84 2.11
N TYR A 170 -11.60 -2.70 1.40
CA TYR A 170 -12.24 -2.51 0.08
C TYR A 170 -11.82 -3.60 -0.92
N ALA A 171 -10.52 -3.83 -1.05
CA ALA A 171 -9.94 -4.76 -2.00
C ALA A 171 -10.37 -6.20 -1.70
N SER A 172 -10.45 -6.57 -0.42
CA SER A 172 -10.92 -7.90 0.01
C SER A 172 -12.39 -8.10 -0.34
N VAL A 173 -13.27 -7.15 0.00
CA VAL A 173 -14.70 -7.27 -0.33
C VAL A 173 -14.90 -7.37 -1.85
N ARG A 174 -14.24 -6.53 -2.66
CA ARG A 174 -14.38 -6.56 -4.13
C ARG A 174 -13.74 -7.78 -4.79
N GLY A 175 -12.51 -8.13 -4.42
CA GLY A 175 -11.79 -9.30 -4.94
C GLY A 175 -12.49 -10.63 -4.63
N CYS A 176 -13.28 -10.65 -3.56
CA CYS A 176 -14.12 -11.79 -3.17
C CYS A 176 -15.54 -11.77 -3.74
N GLY A 177 -15.88 -10.83 -4.64
CA GLY A 177 -17.17 -10.75 -5.34
C GLY A 177 -18.25 -9.93 -4.61
N GLY A 178 -17.95 -9.37 -3.45
CA GLY A 178 -18.85 -8.56 -2.64
C GLY A 178 -19.10 -7.16 -3.18
N PRO A 179 -19.89 -6.32 -2.47
CA PRO A 179 -20.27 -4.99 -2.94
C PRO A 179 -19.10 -4.01 -3.01
N VAL A 180 -19.27 -2.91 -3.75
CA VAL A 180 -18.42 -1.73 -3.57
C VAL A 180 -18.62 -1.17 -2.17
N VAL A 181 -17.53 -1.10 -1.41
CA VAL A 181 -17.43 -0.31 -0.18
C VAL A 181 -16.89 1.07 -0.59
N PRO A 182 -17.67 2.15 -0.53
CA PRO A 182 -17.15 3.47 -0.83
C PRO A 182 -16.04 3.83 0.17
N MET A 183 -14.91 4.33 -0.34
CA MET A 183 -13.73 4.64 0.46
C MET A 183 -13.35 6.11 0.28
N ARG A 184 -12.93 6.76 1.38
CA ARG A 184 -12.20 8.04 1.40
C ARG A 184 -10.76 7.78 1.84
N GLY A 185 -9.83 8.64 1.47
CA GLY A 185 -8.42 8.62 1.92
C GLY A 185 -8.08 9.81 2.82
N GLY A 186 -6.80 9.93 3.19
CA GLY A 186 -6.28 11.03 4.02
C GLY A 186 -6.23 10.73 5.51
N ARG A 187 -6.19 9.46 5.92
CA ARG A 187 -5.95 9.06 7.32
C ARG A 187 -4.52 9.45 7.75
N VAL A 188 -4.29 9.51 9.05
CA VAL A 188 -2.99 9.84 9.65
C VAL A 188 -2.52 8.64 10.47
N ASP A 189 -1.30 8.17 10.21
CA ASP A 189 -0.74 7.03 10.94
C ASP A 189 -0.45 7.36 12.40
N ALA A 190 -0.92 6.50 13.30
CA ALA A 190 -0.58 6.50 14.71
C ALA A 190 0.94 6.29 14.91
N THR A 191 1.46 6.89 15.98
CA THR A 191 2.89 6.79 16.35
C THR A 191 3.17 5.83 17.50
N GLN A 192 2.11 5.26 18.08
CA GLN A 192 2.08 4.40 19.25
C GLN A 192 0.81 3.53 19.22
N ALA A 193 0.69 2.56 20.14
CA ALA A 193 -0.53 1.82 20.37
C ALA A 193 -1.68 2.71 20.87
N GLY A 194 -2.91 2.31 20.53
CA GLY A 194 -4.16 2.85 21.03
C GLY A 194 -4.56 2.24 22.38
N SER A 195 -5.87 2.07 22.59
CA SER A 195 -6.43 1.53 23.84
C SER A 195 -7.01 0.14 23.64
N THR A 196 -6.58 -0.83 24.45
CA THR A 196 -7.16 -2.18 24.49
C THR A 196 -8.68 -2.15 24.67
N GLY A 197 -9.38 -3.02 23.97
CA GLY A 197 -10.82 -3.22 24.15
C GLY A 197 -11.53 -3.89 22.97
N VAL A 198 -10.81 -4.61 22.11
CA VAL A 198 -11.33 -5.32 20.94
C VAL A 198 -12.29 -6.45 21.38
N PRO A 199 -13.48 -6.59 20.76
CA PRO A 199 -14.40 -7.70 21.03
C PRO A 199 -13.76 -9.09 20.99
N GLN A 200 -13.92 -9.86 22.07
CA GLN A 200 -13.32 -11.19 22.25
C GLN A 200 -14.37 -12.31 22.17
N PRO A 201 -14.03 -13.51 21.67
CA PRO A 201 -15.01 -14.58 21.44
C PRO A 201 -15.70 -15.08 22.74
N GLN A 202 -15.06 -14.92 23.90
CA GLN A 202 -15.64 -15.22 25.22
C GLN A 202 -16.52 -14.10 25.83
N ASN A 203 -16.79 -13.01 25.11
CA ASN A 203 -17.61 -11.93 25.65
C ASN A 203 -19.12 -12.27 25.58
N GLY A 204 -19.88 -11.78 26.56
CA GLY A 204 -21.34 -11.90 26.57
C GLY A 204 -21.99 -10.81 25.72
N GLN A 205 -23.22 -11.06 25.24
CA GLN A 205 -24.02 -10.14 24.42
C GLN A 205 -24.03 -8.68 24.95
N GLY A 206 -24.21 -8.47 26.26
CA GLY A 206 -24.18 -7.14 26.86
C GLY A 206 -22.81 -6.44 26.81
N THR A 207 -21.71 -7.20 26.81
CA THR A 207 -20.35 -6.67 26.63
C THR A 207 -20.13 -6.24 25.18
N PHE A 208 -20.53 -7.07 24.20
CA PHE A 208 -20.48 -6.69 22.79
C PHE A 208 -21.28 -5.42 22.51
N ILE A 209 -22.52 -5.32 23.00
CA ILE A 209 -23.35 -4.12 22.83
C ILE A 209 -22.65 -2.87 23.40
N ASN A 210 -21.97 -2.97 24.54
CA ASN A 210 -21.23 -1.86 25.14
C ASN A 210 -19.95 -1.51 24.35
N GLN A 211 -19.22 -2.50 23.83
CA GLN A 211 -18.03 -2.27 22.98
C GLN A 211 -18.44 -1.62 21.65
N PHE A 212 -19.47 -2.10 20.97
CA PHE A 212 -19.95 -1.49 19.74
C PHE A 212 -20.51 -0.09 19.98
N ALA A 213 -21.21 0.15 21.10
CA ALA A 213 -21.61 1.51 21.50
C ALA A 213 -20.41 2.43 21.77
N ARG A 214 -19.29 1.93 22.33
CA ARG A 214 -18.01 2.68 22.49
C ARG A 214 -17.40 3.06 21.14
N MET A 215 -17.49 2.16 20.16
CA MET A 215 -17.05 2.37 18.78
C MET A 215 -18.02 3.23 17.94
N GLY A 216 -19.17 3.66 18.48
CA GLY A 216 -20.17 4.47 17.76
C GLY A 216 -21.21 3.68 16.94
N PHE A 217 -21.28 2.36 17.14
CA PHE A 217 -22.15 1.44 16.40
C PHE A 217 -23.33 0.93 17.26
N SER A 218 -24.48 0.78 16.62
CA SER A 218 -25.71 0.24 17.24
C SER A 218 -25.75 -1.29 17.27
N VAL A 219 -26.75 -1.87 17.93
CA VAL A 219 -26.98 -3.34 17.96
C VAL A 219 -27.22 -3.92 16.55
N VAL A 220 -27.85 -3.15 15.67
CA VAL A 220 -28.08 -3.54 14.25
C VAL A 220 -26.76 -3.49 13.48
N ASP A 221 -25.97 -2.44 13.69
CA ASP A 221 -24.64 -2.29 13.09
C ASP A 221 -23.68 -3.40 13.54
N MET A 222 -23.74 -3.81 14.80
CA MET A 222 -22.99 -4.93 15.36
C MET A 222 -23.30 -6.24 14.62
N ILE A 223 -24.57 -6.57 14.44
CA ILE A 223 -24.99 -7.77 13.70
C ILE A 223 -24.55 -7.70 12.23
N GLN A 224 -24.69 -6.54 11.59
CA GLN A 224 -24.25 -6.33 10.21
C GLN A 224 -22.74 -6.49 10.08
N MET A 225 -21.94 -5.82 10.92
CA MET A 225 -20.48 -5.85 10.85
C MET A 225 -19.92 -7.26 11.10
N THR A 226 -20.45 -7.99 12.08
CA THR A 226 -20.03 -9.39 12.32
C THR A 226 -20.39 -10.29 11.15
N ALA A 227 -21.62 -10.25 10.61
CA ALA A 227 -22.00 -11.09 9.47
C ALA A 227 -21.24 -10.73 8.18
N CYS A 228 -21.03 -9.44 7.91
CA CYS A 228 -20.26 -8.96 6.77
C CYS A 228 -18.74 -9.19 6.93
N GLY A 229 -18.24 -9.39 8.15
CA GLY A 229 -16.87 -9.86 8.40
C GLY A 229 -16.74 -11.37 8.19
N HIS A 230 -17.60 -12.14 8.87
CA HIS A 230 -17.54 -13.59 8.95
C HIS A 230 -18.18 -14.34 7.76
N THR A 231 -18.41 -13.69 6.62
CA THR A 231 -18.53 -14.40 5.33
C THR A 231 -17.15 -14.80 4.78
N LEU A 232 -16.07 -14.11 5.20
CA LEU A 232 -14.70 -14.46 4.83
C LEU A 232 -13.95 -15.07 6.00
N GLY A 233 -13.20 -16.13 5.70
CA GLY A 233 -12.30 -16.78 6.65
C GLY A 233 -12.98 -17.70 7.64
N GLY A 234 -12.37 -17.83 8.82
CA GLY A 234 -12.70 -18.84 9.80
C GLY A 234 -11.77 -18.81 11.01
N VAL A 235 -11.79 -19.88 11.79
CA VAL A 235 -11.04 -20.00 13.05
C VAL A 235 -9.94 -21.07 12.94
N HIS A 236 -8.72 -20.70 13.33
CA HIS A 236 -7.58 -21.61 13.46
C HIS A 236 -7.60 -22.34 14.81
N ALA A 237 -7.52 -23.68 14.78
CA ALA A 237 -7.52 -24.53 15.98
C ALA A 237 -6.24 -24.37 16.82
N GLY A 238 -5.14 -23.92 16.23
CA GLY A 238 -3.89 -23.62 16.95
C GLY A 238 -4.02 -22.41 17.88
N ASP A 239 -4.65 -21.33 17.41
CA ASP A 239 -4.90 -20.11 18.20
C ASP A 239 -6.11 -20.28 19.14
N PHE A 240 -7.16 -20.99 18.69
CA PHE A 240 -8.44 -21.12 19.41
C PHE A 240 -8.91 -22.59 19.58
N PRO A 241 -8.13 -23.46 20.28
CA PRO A 241 -8.45 -24.89 20.44
C PRO A 241 -9.73 -25.19 21.24
N ASN A 242 -10.32 -24.18 21.87
CA ASN A 242 -11.59 -24.25 22.61
C ASN A 242 -12.81 -23.91 21.74
N ILE A 243 -12.59 -23.56 20.46
CA ILE A 243 -13.60 -23.20 19.46
C ILE A 243 -13.58 -24.24 18.34
N VAL A 244 -12.40 -24.47 17.75
CA VAL A 244 -12.13 -25.54 16.78
C VAL A 244 -11.16 -26.53 17.42
N THR A 245 -11.50 -27.81 17.46
CA THR A 245 -10.63 -28.84 18.03
C THR A 245 -9.51 -29.19 17.03
N PRO A 246 -8.22 -29.21 17.42
CA PRO A 246 -7.15 -29.65 16.54
C PRO A 246 -7.37 -31.06 15.97
N GLY A 247 -7.05 -31.25 14.69
CA GLY A 247 -7.30 -32.46 13.91
C GLY A 247 -8.74 -32.67 13.43
N THR A 248 -9.64 -31.69 13.59
CA THR A 248 -11.07 -31.84 13.20
C THR A 248 -11.50 -31.05 11.97
N ALA A 249 -10.69 -30.10 11.49
CA ALA A 249 -10.94 -29.31 10.28
C ALA A 249 -9.76 -29.42 9.30
N PRO A 250 -9.96 -29.26 7.97
CA PRO A 250 -8.86 -29.23 7.01
C PRO A 250 -7.84 -28.14 7.35
N ASN A 251 -6.54 -28.50 7.37
CA ASN A 251 -5.45 -27.60 7.76
C ASN A 251 -5.63 -26.95 9.16
N ASP A 252 -6.41 -27.56 10.05
CA ASP A 252 -6.80 -27.00 11.35
C ASP A 252 -7.45 -25.60 11.27
N PHE A 253 -8.15 -25.34 10.16
CA PHE A 253 -8.89 -24.11 9.88
C PHE A 253 -10.35 -24.41 9.52
N GLN A 254 -11.29 -23.95 10.34
CA GLN A 254 -12.72 -24.11 10.10
C GLN A 254 -13.33 -22.78 9.64
N LEU A 255 -13.83 -22.74 8.41
CA LEU A 255 -14.56 -21.60 7.84
C LEU A 255 -15.80 -21.24 8.66
N PHE A 256 -16.18 -19.96 8.64
CA PHE A 256 -17.41 -19.46 9.26
C PHE A 256 -18.67 -19.86 8.49
N ASP A 257 -18.63 -19.95 7.16
CA ASP A 257 -19.68 -20.59 6.37
C ASP A 257 -19.11 -21.74 5.49
N THR A 258 -19.71 -22.03 4.34
CA THR A 258 -19.22 -23.08 3.42
C THR A 258 -18.50 -22.56 2.17
N THR A 259 -18.27 -21.26 2.05
CA THR A 259 -17.65 -20.64 0.87
C THR A 259 -16.34 -19.92 1.24
N THR A 260 -15.66 -19.39 0.23
CA THR A 260 -14.50 -18.49 0.38
C THR A 260 -14.72 -17.24 -0.47
N SER A 261 -15.97 -16.79 -0.53
CA SER A 261 -16.45 -15.67 -1.34
C SER A 261 -17.18 -14.70 -0.41
N PHE A 262 -17.27 -13.42 -0.79
CA PHE A 262 -18.04 -12.45 -0.04
C PHE A 262 -19.51 -12.55 -0.48
N ASP A 263 -20.27 -13.39 0.20
CA ASP A 263 -21.67 -13.67 -0.10
C ASP A 263 -22.51 -13.76 1.19
N ASN A 264 -23.77 -14.18 1.09
CA ASN A 264 -24.72 -14.13 2.21
C ASN A 264 -24.98 -15.49 2.87
N ASP A 265 -24.13 -16.50 2.64
CA ASP A 265 -24.33 -17.85 3.18
C ASP A 265 -24.24 -17.90 4.71
N ILE A 266 -23.31 -17.18 5.35
CA ILE A 266 -23.28 -16.99 6.81
C ILE A 266 -24.65 -16.65 7.41
N ALA A 267 -25.43 -15.77 6.75
CA ALA A 267 -26.79 -15.42 7.16
C ALA A 267 -27.81 -16.52 6.82
N VAL A 268 -27.75 -17.09 5.62
CA VAL A 268 -28.68 -18.15 5.17
C VAL A 268 -28.56 -19.42 6.00
N GLN A 269 -27.33 -19.85 6.29
CA GLN A 269 -27.01 -21.05 7.03
C GLN A 269 -27.40 -20.92 8.50
N TYR A 270 -27.09 -19.80 9.16
CA TYR A 270 -27.51 -19.57 10.54
C TYR A 270 -29.05 -19.51 10.70
N ILE A 271 -29.78 -18.97 9.73
CA ILE A 271 -31.25 -18.82 9.81
C ILE A 271 -32.02 -20.07 9.35
N ASN A 272 -31.55 -20.78 8.32
CA ASN A 272 -32.29 -21.89 7.68
C ASN A 272 -31.67 -23.27 7.91
N GLY A 273 -30.38 -23.34 8.25
CA GLY A 273 -29.61 -24.57 8.44
C GLY A 273 -29.13 -25.22 7.12
N PRO A 274 -28.13 -26.12 7.19
CA PRO A 274 -27.32 -26.44 8.37
C PRO A 274 -26.40 -25.27 8.76
N ILE A 275 -26.03 -25.17 10.05
CA ILE A 275 -25.07 -24.17 10.54
C ILE A 275 -23.68 -24.79 10.53
N SER A 276 -22.71 -24.10 9.94
CA SER A 276 -21.30 -24.50 9.81
C SER A 276 -20.36 -23.69 10.72
N ASP A 277 -20.73 -22.45 11.04
CA ASP A 277 -19.97 -21.51 11.88
C ASP A 277 -19.54 -22.08 13.26
N PRO A 278 -18.22 -22.16 13.55
CA PRO A 278 -17.71 -22.64 14.82
C PRO A 278 -17.97 -21.66 15.99
N LEU A 279 -18.38 -20.41 15.75
CA LEU A 279 -18.76 -19.42 16.77
C LEU A 279 -20.27 -19.44 17.13
N THR A 280 -21.05 -20.34 16.52
CA THR A 280 -22.46 -20.59 16.89
C THR A 280 -22.75 -22.04 17.27
N VAL A 281 -21.97 -23.01 16.77
CA VAL A 281 -22.13 -24.44 17.07
C VAL A 281 -20.82 -25.13 17.51
N GLY A 282 -20.94 -26.33 18.10
CA GLY A 282 -19.80 -27.16 18.44
C GLY A 282 -19.13 -26.81 19.79
N PRO A 283 -17.79 -26.96 19.92
CA PRO A 283 -17.06 -26.77 21.18
C PRO A 283 -17.23 -25.38 21.81
N SER A 284 -17.43 -24.34 20.99
CA SER A 284 -17.62 -22.94 21.43
C SER A 284 -18.79 -22.77 22.40
N ILE A 285 -19.89 -23.50 22.23
CA ILE A 285 -21.04 -23.46 23.16
C ILE A 285 -20.61 -23.97 24.53
N ALA A 286 -19.88 -25.09 24.59
CA ALA A 286 -19.44 -25.71 25.84
C ALA A 286 -18.34 -24.91 26.56
N SER A 287 -17.54 -24.14 25.81
CA SER A 287 -16.50 -23.26 26.35
C SER A 287 -16.95 -21.81 26.58
N THR A 288 -18.23 -21.49 26.31
CA THR A 288 -18.80 -20.11 26.35
C THR A 288 -18.04 -19.11 25.48
N ARG A 289 -17.63 -19.56 24.28
CA ARG A 289 -16.89 -18.81 23.25
C ARG A 289 -17.70 -18.65 21.95
N ASN A 290 -19.01 -18.77 22.03
CA ASN A 290 -19.95 -18.70 20.92
C ASN A 290 -20.41 -17.24 20.68
N SER A 291 -19.48 -16.38 20.26
CA SER A 291 -19.69 -14.93 20.05
C SER A 291 -20.80 -14.63 19.08
N ASP A 292 -20.83 -15.33 17.95
CA ASP A 292 -21.72 -15.05 16.85
C ASP A 292 -23.16 -15.41 17.21
N PHE A 293 -23.35 -16.47 18.00
CA PHE A 293 -24.64 -16.73 18.62
C PHE A 293 -25.08 -15.59 19.55
N ALA A 294 -24.15 -15.04 20.34
CA ALA A 294 -24.45 -13.92 21.24
C ALA A 294 -24.72 -12.60 20.49
N VAL A 295 -24.06 -12.36 19.35
CA VAL A 295 -24.28 -11.19 18.48
C VAL A 295 -25.59 -11.34 17.69
N PHE A 296 -25.74 -12.39 16.89
CA PHE A 296 -26.86 -12.59 15.97
C PHE A 296 -28.23 -12.72 16.66
N THR A 297 -28.26 -13.10 17.94
CA THR A 297 -29.51 -13.15 18.74
C THR A 297 -29.90 -11.82 19.38
N ALA A 298 -29.07 -10.78 19.34
CA ALA A 298 -29.26 -9.54 20.11
C ALA A 298 -30.52 -8.73 19.75
N ASP A 299 -31.09 -8.96 18.56
CA ASP A 299 -32.37 -8.36 18.11
C ASP A 299 -33.48 -9.40 17.85
N GLY A 300 -33.30 -10.66 18.27
CA GLY A 300 -34.18 -11.78 17.90
C GLY A 300 -33.93 -12.33 16.50
N ASN A 301 -32.70 -12.17 15.99
CA ASN A 301 -32.24 -12.51 14.66
C ASN A 301 -32.98 -11.74 13.55
N ALA A 302 -33.50 -10.54 13.84
CA ALA A 302 -34.32 -9.76 12.92
C ALA A 302 -33.49 -9.20 11.75
N THR A 303 -32.33 -8.61 12.05
CA THR A 303 -31.37 -8.10 11.06
C THR A 303 -30.82 -9.25 10.21
N LEU A 304 -30.39 -10.33 10.84
CA LEU A 304 -29.80 -11.46 10.11
C LEU A 304 -30.83 -12.21 9.22
N LYS A 305 -32.11 -12.23 9.60
CA LYS A 305 -33.23 -12.69 8.72
C LYS A 305 -33.43 -11.80 7.49
N ALA A 306 -33.14 -10.50 7.58
CA ALA A 306 -33.17 -9.63 6.40
C ALA A 306 -31.92 -9.86 5.51
N MET A 307 -30.78 -10.17 6.13
CA MET A 307 -29.52 -10.48 5.47
C MET A 307 -29.50 -11.83 4.73
N THR A 308 -30.49 -12.71 4.88
CA THR A 308 -30.65 -13.90 4.02
C THR A 308 -31.07 -13.57 2.57
N ASN A 309 -31.17 -12.29 2.22
CA ASN A 309 -31.40 -11.81 0.87
C ASN A 309 -30.14 -11.11 0.35
N ALA A 310 -29.51 -11.66 -0.70
CA ALA A 310 -28.26 -11.18 -1.30
C ALA A 310 -28.21 -9.66 -1.58
N ALA A 311 -29.30 -9.08 -2.09
CA ALA A 311 -29.34 -7.64 -2.40
C ALA A 311 -29.40 -6.78 -1.12
N THR A 312 -30.15 -7.22 -0.12
CA THR A 312 -30.20 -6.59 1.21
C THR A 312 -28.85 -6.72 1.92
N TYR A 313 -28.24 -7.90 1.87
CA TYR A 313 -26.91 -8.18 2.40
C TYR A 313 -25.85 -7.26 1.79
N ASN A 314 -25.72 -7.24 0.47
CA ASN A 314 -24.76 -6.38 -0.23
C ASN A 314 -24.97 -4.88 0.07
N SER A 315 -26.21 -4.43 0.20
CA SER A 315 -26.51 -3.04 0.59
C SER A 315 -26.12 -2.74 2.04
N MET A 316 -26.32 -3.67 2.97
CA MET A 316 -25.90 -3.52 4.37
C MET A 316 -24.38 -3.56 4.49
N CYS A 317 -23.71 -4.54 3.88
CA CYS A 317 -22.26 -4.71 3.94
C CYS A 317 -21.50 -3.54 3.31
N SER A 318 -21.97 -3.00 2.18
CA SER A 318 -21.44 -1.76 1.59
C SER A 318 -21.43 -0.61 2.62
N SER A 319 -22.55 -0.40 3.31
CA SER A 319 -22.73 0.74 4.22
C SER A 319 -22.03 0.56 5.58
N ILE A 320 -22.06 -0.65 6.17
CA ILE A 320 -21.41 -0.88 7.47
C ILE A 320 -19.89 -0.92 7.36
N LEU A 321 -19.35 -1.55 6.31
CA LEU A 321 -17.90 -1.61 6.11
C LEU A 321 -17.34 -0.26 5.68
N GLN A 322 -18.12 0.58 4.97
CA GLN A 322 -17.75 2.00 4.77
C GLN A 322 -17.63 2.72 6.11
N ARG A 323 -18.64 2.63 6.98
CA ARG A 323 -18.61 3.28 8.30
C ARG A 323 -17.48 2.74 9.18
N MET A 324 -17.16 1.45 9.10
CA MET A 324 -15.99 0.87 9.76
C MET A 324 -14.71 1.57 9.30
N ILE A 325 -14.46 1.66 7.99
CA ILE A 325 -13.20 2.26 7.49
C ILE A 325 -13.16 3.80 7.57
N GLU A 326 -14.32 4.46 7.61
CA GLU A 326 -14.44 5.92 7.81
C GLU A 326 -14.47 6.32 9.31
N THR A 327 -14.33 5.38 10.24
CA THR A 327 -14.16 5.68 11.67
C THR A 327 -12.74 6.18 11.93
N VAL A 328 -12.59 7.45 12.32
CA VAL A 328 -11.33 8.17 12.55
C VAL A 328 -11.50 9.25 13.62
N ASP A 329 -10.41 9.74 14.23
CA ASP A 329 -10.46 10.90 15.12
C ASP A 329 -10.75 12.19 14.31
N PRO A 330 -11.91 12.84 14.48
CA PRO A 330 -12.32 13.99 13.68
C PRO A 330 -11.57 15.29 14.04
N ALA A 331 -10.77 15.30 15.10
CA ALA A 331 -9.89 16.43 15.43
C ALA A 331 -8.53 16.34 14.74
N LEU A 332 -8.15 15.15 14.23
CA LEU A 332 -6.86 14.88 13.58
C LEU A 332 -7.00 14.59 12.09
N VAL A 333 -8.11 13.97 11.65
CA VAL A 333 -8.31 13.49 10.28
C VAL A 333 -9.46 14.21 9.61
N THR A 334 -9.18 14.84 8.45
CA THR A 334 -10.20 15.28 7.50
C THR A 334 -10.14 14.37 6.28
N LEU A 335 -11.04 13.39 6.22
CA LEU A 335 -11.13 12.46 5.09
C LEU A 335 -11.48 13.18 3.77
N SER A 336 -10.93 12.70 2.67
CA SER A 336 -11.21 13.19 1.32
C SER A 336 -12.68 13.00 0.91
N ASP A 337 -13.06 13.49 -0.27
CA ASP A 337 -14.23 12.93 -0.95
C ASP A 337 -14.04 11.44 -1.27
N VAL A 338 -15.15 10.73 -1.51
CA VAL A 338 -15.10 9.31 -1.90
C VAL A 338 -14.24 9.18 -3.14
N ILE A 339 -13.22 8.32 -3.09
CA ILE A 339 -12.25 8.14 -4.17
C ILE A 339 -13.01 7.65 -5.40
N GLN A 340 -12.83 8.34 -6.52
CA GLN A 340 -13.40 7.99 -7.82
C GLN A 340 -12.25 7.87 -8.83
N PRO A 341 -12.32 6.91 -9.77
CA PRO A 341 -11.31 6.75 -10.80
C PRO A 341 -11.33 7.97 -11.72
N TYR A 342 -10.16 8.59 -11.94
CA TYR A 342 -10.05 9.70 -12.89
C TYR A 342 -10.40 9.25 -14.32
N GLU A 343 -11.29 9.99 -14.98
CA GLU A 343 -11.54 9.83 -16.43
C GLU A 343 -10.27 10.08 -17.27
N VAL A 344 -9.47 11.08 -16.86
CA VAL A 344 -8.14 11.39 -17.39
C VAL A 344 -7.23 11.82 -16.24
N LYS A 345 -6.07 11.17 -16.09
CA LYS A 345 -5.03 11.48 -15.08
C LYS A 345 -3.64 11.53 -15.73
N PRO A 346 -2.84 12.59 -15.56
CA PRO A 346 -1.43 12.57 -15.91
C PRO A 346 -0.64 11.62 -14.98
N SER A 347 0.30 10.86 -15.53
CA SER A 347 1.22 10.01 -14.78
C SER A 347 2.66 10.21 -15.25
N GLY A 348 3.64 9.94 -14.39
CA GLY A 348 5.07 9.96 -14.75
C GLY A 348 5.60 11.28 -15.30
N LEU A 349 4.92 12.41 -15.08
CA LEU A 349 5.30 13.69 -15.67
C LEU A 349 6.72 14.12 -15.24
N GLN A 350 7.60 14.31 -16.22
CA GLN A 350 8.95 14.79 -16.01
C GLN A 350 9.31 15.87 -17.04
N LEU A 351 9.96 16.93 -16.56
CA LEU A 351 10.74 17.85 -17.38
C LEU A 351 12.23 17.50 -17.26
N THR A 352 13.00 17.61 -18.34
CA THR A 352 14.46 17.36 -18.36
C THR A 352 15.16 18.44 -19.18
N LEU A 353 16.18 19.10 -18.63
CA LEU A 353 16.91 20.15 -19.34
C LEU A 353 17.93 19.52 -20.29
N LEU A 354 17.79 19.78 -21.58
CA LEU A 354 18.68 19.19 -22.59
C LEU A 354 20.01 19.94 -22.70
N ALA A 355 21.06 19.25 -23.16
CA ALA A 355 22.39 19.78 -23.36
C ALA A 355 22.38 21.09 -24.19
N GLY A 356 23.13 22.10 -23.73
CA GLY A 356 23.09 23.46 -24.25
C GLY A 356 22.01 24.36 -23.63
N GLY A 357 21.08 23.80 -22.85
CA GLY A 357 20.08 24.55 -22.07
C GLY A 357 19.02 25.29 -22.88
N THR A 358 19.00 25.14 -24.20
CA THR A 358 18.04 25.83 -25.09
C THR A 358 16.67 25.16 -25.12
N GLN A 359 16.60 23.87 -24.82
CA GLN A 359 15.39 23.06 -24.83
C GLN A 359 15.19 22.29 -23.52
N VAL A 360 13.93 22.08 -23.15
CA VAL A 360 13.48 21.21 -22.07
C VAL A 360 12.63 20.11 -22.69
N GLN A 361 12.98 18.85 -22.46
CA GLN A 361 12.13 17.72 -22.81
C GLN A 361 10.99 17.63 -21.79
N PHE A 362 9.76 17.42 -22.26
CA PHE A 362 8.58 17.13 -21.45
C PHE A 362 8.06 15.74 -21.85
N SER A 363 7.93 14.85 -20.88
CA SER A 363 7.49 13.47 -21.09
C SER A 363 6.65 12.95 -19.93
N GLY A 364 5.92 11.86 -20.19
CA GLY A 364 5.08 11.15 -19.23
C GLY A 364 3.93 10.46 -19.96
N ASP A 365 2.93 10.03 -19.18
CA ASP A 365 1.71 9.39 -19.69
C ASP A 365 0.48 10.25 -19.42
N ILE A 366 -0.52 10.10 -20.29
CA ILE A 366 -1.91 10.40 -19.97
C ILE A 366 -2.66 9.08 -19.78
N ARG A 367 -3.04 8.74 -18.55
CA ARG A 367 -3.97 7.64 -18.28
C ARG A 367 -5.38 8.09 -18.63
N VAL A 368 -6.07 7.33 -19.48
CA VAL A 368 -7.47 7.52 -19.85
C VAL A 368 -8.25 6.30 -19.37
N ARG A 369 -9.36 6.52 -18.66
CA ARG A 369 -10.27 5.44 -18.26
C ARG A 369 -11.01 4.90 -19.49
N THR A 370 -11.09 3.58 -19.62
CA THR A 370 -11.73 2.91 -20.76
C THR A 370 -12.92 2.00 -20.41
N THR A 371 -13.36 2.04 -19.15
CA THR A 371 -14.63 1.47 -18.69
C THR A 371 -15.86 2.06 -19.39
N VAL A 372 -15.84 3.38 -19.63
CA VAL A 372 -16.99 4.13 -20.18
C VAL A 372 -16.85 4.39 -21.68
N ARG A 373 -15.63 4.69 -22.16
CA ARG A 373 -15.27 4.78 -23.59
C ARG A 373 -14.33 3.61 -23.91
N SER A 374 -14.68 2.68 -24.79
CA SER A 374 -13.77 1.56 -25.08
C SER A 374 -12.52 2.07 -25.79
N ALA A 375 -11.36 1.45 -25.56
CA ALA A 375 -10.09 1.90 -26.18
C ALA A 375 -10.19 1.99 -27.72
N SER A 376 -10.96 1.10 -28.34
CA SER A 376 -11.29 1.08 -29.78
C SER A 376 -12.13 2.27 -30.30
N GLN A 377 -12.73 3.06 -29.41
CA GLN A 377 -13.41 4.31 -29.76
C GLN A 377 -12.46 5.52 -29.78
N ILE A 378 -11.27 5.41 -29.19
CA ILE A 378 -10.27 6.49 -29.14
C ILE A 378 -9.43 6.45 -30.44
N GLY A 379 -9.50 7.52 -31.23
CA GLY A 379 -8.70 7.69 -32.45
C GLY A 379 -7.36 8.38 -32.20
N SER A 380 -7.31 9.33 -31.26
CA SER A 380 -6.07 9.93 -30.75
C SER A 380 -6.26 10.57 -29.39
N VAL A 381 -5.14 10.73 -28.66
CA VAL A 381 -5.03 11.59 -27.48
C VAL A 381 -3.93 12.63 -27.77
N GLN A 382 -4.14 13.87 -27.31
CA GLN A 382 -3.22 14.98 -27.51
C GLN A 382 -3.25 15.91 -26.29
N LEU A 383 -2.11 16.50 -25.94
CA LEU A 383 -2.05 17.59 -24.95
C LEU A 383 -2.04 18.92 -25.70
N ILE A 384 -2.88 19.86 -25.27
CA ILE A 384 -2.82 21.27 -25.68
C ILE A 384 -2.27 22.05 -24.49
N TYR A 385 -1.04 22.56 -24.60
CA TYR A 385 -0.34 23.21 -23.49
C TYR A 385 -0.39 24.74 -23.55
N GLN A 386 -0.15 25.38 -22.40
CA GLN A 386 0.13 26.81 -22.28
C GLN A 386 1.61 27.00 -22.00
N ASP A 387 2.22 28.02 -22.60
CA ASP A 387 3.57 28.46 -22.27
C ASP A 387 3.68 28.89 -20.79
N ARG A 388 4.91 29.06 -20.31
CA ARG A 388 5.22 29.33 -18.90
C ARG A 388 4.65 30.63 -18.30
N ILE A 389 4.01 31.47 -19.10
CA ILE A 389 3.30 32.68 -18.63
C ILE A 389 1.77 32.59 -18.85
N GLY A 390 1.25 31.38 -19.11
CA GLY A 390 -0.17 31.14 -19.39
C GLY A 390 -0.59 31.52 -20.82
N GLY A 391 0.36 31.71 -21.73
CA GLY A 391 0.11 32.11 -23.11
C GLY A 391 -0.03 30.93 -24.06
N SER A 392 -0.68 31.16 -25.21
CA SER A 392 -0.79 30.20 -26.31
C SER A 392 0.17 30.55 -27.46
N ASN A 393 1.36 31.07 -27.15
CA ASN A 393 2.28 31.65 -28.14
C ASN A 393 3.16 30.59 -28.86
N CYS A 394 3.00 29.33 -28.49
CA CYS A 394 3.72 28.13 -28.99
C CYS A 394 3.17 27.59 -30.33
N GLY A 395 2.59 28.44 -31.18
CA GLY A 395 2.03 28.04 -32.47
C GLY A 395 0.76 27.20 -32.32
N SER A 396 0.87 25.88 -32.53
CA SER A 396 -0.23 24.95 -32.24
C SER A 396 -0.29 24.51 -30.77
N CYS A 397 0.79 24.69 -30.01
CA CYS A 397 0.90 24.24 -28.61
C CYS A 397 0.44 22.79 -28.37
N THR A 398 0.56 21.92 -29.37
CA THR A 398 -0.02 20.57 -29.36
C THR A 398 1.08 19.51 -29.27
N ILE A 399 0.96 18.58 -28.33
CA ILE A 399 1.80 17.38 -28.20
C ILE A 399 0.93 16.15 -28.53
N THR A 400 1.40 15.31 -29.43
CA THR A 400 0.78 14.02 -29.77
C THR A 400 1.30 12.91 -28.87
N THR A 401 0.42 12.00 -28.44
CA THR A 401 0.78 10.78 -27.69
C THR A 401 0.80 9.54 -28.58
N SER A 402 1.56 8.52 -28.21
CA SER A 402 1.38 7.12 -28.65
C SER A 402 0.62 6.31 -27.58
N VAL A 403 0.10 5.12 -27.91
CA VAL A 403 -0.39 4.18 -26.88
C VAL A 403 0.84 3.53 -26.22
N GLY A 404 0.94 3.61 -24.90
CA GLY A 404 1.99 2.95 -24.11
C GLY A 404 1.56 1.58 -23.54
N GLY A 405 0.32 1.47 -23.07
CA GLY A 405 -0.20 0.22 -22.51
C GLY A 405 -1.63 0.30 -21.99
N THR A 406 -2.09 -0.78 -21.35
CA THR A 406 -3.41 -0.88 -20.72
C THR A 406 -3.31 -1.47 -19.32
N ALA A 407 -4.27 -1.14 -18.45
CA ALA A 407 -4.34 -1.63 -17.08
C ALA A 407 -5.80 -1.86 -16.65
N ASN A 408 -6.00 -2.65 -15.60
CA ASN A 408 -7.32 -2.91 -15.04
C ASN A 408 -7.29 -2.91 -13.50
N GLY A 409 -8.36 -2.40 -12.90
CA GLY A 409 -8.74 -2.54 -11.49
C GLY A 409 -9.70 -3.71 -11.28
N PHE A 410 -10.51 -3.67 -10.21
CA PHE A 410 -11.60 -4.64 -10.00
C PHE A 410 -12.82 -4.39 -10.90
N ASP A 411 -13.18 -3.12 -11.11
CA ASP A 411 -14.38 -2.69 -11.85
C ASP A 411 -14.07 -1.81 -13.07
N ASP A 412 -12.80 -1.42 -13.26
CA ASP A 412 -12.38 -0.39 -14.20
C ASP A 412 -11.24 -0.84 -15.10
N SER A 413 -11.23 -0.32 -16.33
CA SER A 413 -10.12 -0.48 -17.27
C SER A 413 -9.54 0.88 -17.67
N PHE A 414 -8.27 0.87 -18.09
CA PHE A 414 -7.51 2.07 -18.43
C PHE A 414 -6.63 1.82 -19.66
N SER A 415 -6.27 2.91 -20.35
CA SER A 415 -5.28 2.93 -21.42
C SER A 415 -4.37 4.14 -21.24
N PHE A 416 -3.07 3.91 -21.38
CA PHE A 416 -2.03 4.91 -21.17
C PHE A 416 -1.53 5.45 -22.50
N TYR A 417 -1.39 6.76 -22.56
CA TYR A 417 -1.02 7.50 -23.77
C TYR A 417 0.27 8.30 -23.52
N SER A 418 1.40 7.66 -23.78
CA SER A 418 2.75 8.14 -23.52
C SER A 418 3.17 9.24 -24.51
N PHE A 419 4.00 10.17 -24.06
CA PHE A 419 4.56 11.22 -24.92
C PHE A 419 5.98 11.63 -24.52
N SER A 420 6.71 12.17 -25.50
CA SER A 420 7.96 12.89 -25.28
C SER A 420 8.07 14.01 -26.31
N SER A 421 8.30 15.25 -25.85
CA SER A 421 8.37 16.43 -26.72
C SER A 421 9.44 17.40 -26.24
N SER A 422 10.10 18.12 -27.16
CA SER A 422 11.12 19.12 -26.82
C SER A 422 10.54 20.53 -26.94
N LEU A 423 10.52 21.24 -25.82
CA LEU A 423 9.98 22.59 -25.68
C LEU A 423 11.13 23.62 -25.61
N PRO A 424 11.02 24.82 -26.21
CA PRO A 424 12.03 25.87 -26.04
C PRO A 424 12.09 26.34 -24.57
N SER A 425 13.26 26.30 -23.94
CA SER A 425 13.48 26.68 -22.53
C SER A 425 13.03 28.12 -22.17
N SER A 426 12.95 29.00 -23.16
CA SER A 426 12.48 30.37 -23.03
C SER A 426 10.97 30.46 -22.82
N SER A 427 10.18 29.63 -23.50
CA SER A 427 8.72 29.59 -23.42
C SER A 427 8.20 28.47 -22.50
N SER A 428 8.83 27.30 -22.51
CA SER A 428 8.52 26.13 -21.67
C SER A 428 7.01 25.83 -21.58
N ILE A 429 6.52 25.39 -20.43
CA ILE A 429 5.12 25.03 -20.14
C ILE A 429 4.70 25.54 -18.75
N SER A 430 3.42 25.88 -18.55
CA SER A 430 2.78 26.12 -17.24
C SER A 430 1.61 25.18 -16.92
N SER A 431 0.91 24.70 -17.95
CA SER A 431 -0.24 23.82 -17.80
C SER A 431 -0.61 23.18 -19.15
N PHE A 432 -1.50 22.19 -19.13
CA PHE A 432 -2.13 21.66 -20.34
C PHE A 432 -3.57 21.19 -20.11
N THR A 433 -4.29 20.98 -21.23
CA THR A 433 -5.57 20.26 -21.29
C THR A 433 -5.43 19.06 -22.21
N VAL A 434 -6.10 17.96 -21.92
CA VAL A 434 -6.09 16.76 -22.76
C VAL A 434 -7.26 16.80 -23.74
N LEU A 435 -6.98 16.66 -25.03
CA LEU A 435 -7.96 16.46 -26.10
C LEU A 435 -7.97 14.97 -26.47
N ILE A 436 -9.13 14.34 -26.36
CA ILE A 436 -9.37 12.99 -26.89
C ILE A 436 -10.19 13.15 -28.18
N THR A 437 -9.70 12.61 -29.30
CA THR A 437 -10.46 12.53 -30.55
C THR A 437 -10.96 11.11 -30.72
N LEU A 438 -12.27 10.94 -30.89
CA LEU A 438 -12.90 9.64 -31.10
C LEU A 438 -12.81 9.20 -32.57
N THR A 439 -12.82 7.90 -32.84
CA THR A 439 -12.77 7.33 -34.20
C THR A 439 -13.95 7.75 -35.09
N GLY A 440 -15.07 8.19 -34.49
CA GLY A 440 -16.21 8.82 -35.17
C GLY A 440 -16.04 10.32 -35.48
N GLY A 441 -14.89 10.94 -35.17
CA GLY A 441 -14.61 12.36 -35.41
C GLY A 441 -15.16 13.33 -34.36
N GLY A 442 -15.80 12.83 -33.29
CA GLY A 442 -16.13 13.63 -32.11
C GLY A 442 -14.91 13.91 -31.24
N THR A 443 -14.97 14.92 -30.37
CA THR A 443 -13.89 15.28 -29.45
C THR A 443 -14.39 15.48 -28.02
N GLU A 444 -13.58 15.07 -27.05
CA GLU A 444 -13.75 15.31 -25.62
C GLU A 444 -12.55 16.13 -25.12
N THR A 445 -12.74 17.08 -24.22
CA THR A 445 -11.66 17.92 -23.69
C THR A 445 -11.67 17.91 -22.16
N TYR A 446 -10.57 17.44 -21.58
CA TYR A 446 -10.36 17.35 -20.14
C TYR A 446 -9.41 18.46 -19.70
N ASN A 447 -9.97 19.43 -18.97
CA ASN A 447 -9.29 20.66 -18.56
C ASN A 447 -9.10 20.75 -17.05
N ASN A 448 -9.09 19.61 -16.34
CA ASN A 448 -8.88 19.53 -14.89
C ASN A 448 -9.81 20.48 -14.12
N ASN A 449 -11.13 20.30 -14.28
CA ASN A 449 -12.18 21.14 -13.68
C ASN A 449 -12.03 22.66 -13.94
N GLY A 450 -11.42 23.02 -15.08
CA GLY A 450 -11.24 24.39 -15.53
C GLY A 450 -9.90 25.04 -15.18
N THR A 451 -9.04 24.40 -14.37
CA THR A 451 -7.73 24.96 -14.00
C THR A 451 -6.62 24.62 -14.99
N GLY A 452 -6.82 23.59 -15.83
CA GLY A 452 -5.74 22.89 -16.53
C GLY A 452 -4.94 21.96 -15.61
N PHE A 453 -4.28 20.96 -16.18
CA PHE A 453 -3.32 20.13 -15.47
C PHE A 453 -2.02 20.93 -15.30
N PRO A 454 -1.57 21.25 -14.07
CA PRO A 454 -0.44 22.15 -13.85
C PRO A 454 0.91 21.48 -14.12
N VAL A 455 1.89 22.25 -14.62
CA VAL A 455 3.29 21.84 -14.79
C VAL A 455 4.18 23.03 -14.46
N GLN A 456 5.23 22.86 -13.64
CA GLN A 456 6.13 23.96 -13.27
C GLN A 456 7.53 23.78 -13.88
N ASP A 457 8.10 24.84 -14.46
CA ASP A 457 9.45 24.85 -15.07
C ASP A 457 10.50 25.55 -14.18
N SER A 458 10.23 25.75 -12.90
CA SER A 458 11.04 26.58 -12.01
C SER A 458 12.08 25.79 -11.21
N VAL A 459 11.77 24.55 -10.85
CA VAL A 459 12.69 23.55 -10.29
C VAL A 459 12.52 22.27 -11.10
N ILE A 460 13.59 21.73 -11.67
CA ILE A 460 13.50 20.55 -12.54
C ILE A 460 14.58 19.53 -12.14
N PHE A 461 14.18 18.39 -11.61
CA PHE A 461 15.07 17.26 -11.31
C PHE A 461 15.67 16.71 -12.61
N GLN A 462 16.99 16.51 -12.62
CA GLN A 462 17.73 16.01 -13.77
C GLN A 462 18.05 14.53 -13.57
N SER A 463 17.11 13.65 -13.94
CA SER A 463 17.30 12.20 -13.82
C SER A 463 18.60 11.69 -14.47
N PRO A 464 18.94 12.05 -15.73
CA PRO A 464 20.18 11.55 -16.35
C PRO A 464 21.47 12.03 -15.69
N GLN A 465 21.42 13.16 -14.98
CA GLN A 465 22.57 13.73 -14.25
C GLN A 465 22.68 13.17 -12.84
N SER A 466 21.59 12.62 -12.29
CA SER A 466 21.52 12.11 -10.94
C SER A 466 21.88 10.62 -10.93
N CYS A 467 22.37 10.13 -9.79
CA CYS A 467 22.79 8.75 -9.66
C CYS A 467 22.74 8.26 -8.21
N LEU A 468 22.71 6.93 -8.06
CA LEU A 468 22.78 6.24 -6.77
C LEU A 468 23.90 5.20 -6.82
N ASN A 469 25.05 5.53 -6.22
CA ASN A 469 26.22 4.65 -6.20
C ASN A 469 26.58 4.25 -4.77
N ASP A 470 26.60 2.97 -4.45
CA ASP A 470 26.98 2.43 -3.14
C ASP A 470 26.25 3.11 -1.95
N GLY A 471 24.94 3.35 -2.10
CA GLY A 471 24.12 4.06 -1.12
C GLY A 471 24.34 5.59 -1.06
N ASN A 472 25.22 6.16 -1.88
CA ASN A 472 25.38 7.60 -2.02
C ASN A 472 24.45 8.14 -3.12
N LEU A 473 23.29 8.66 -2.71
CA LEU A 473 22.32 9.33 -3.58
C LEU A 473 22.86 10.72 -3.94
N THR A 474 23.16 10.97 -5.22
CA THR A 474 23.58 12.27 -5.74
C THR A 474 22.55 12.80 -6.72
N VAL A 475 21.92 13.92 -6.38
CA VAL A 475 20.82 14.51 -7.14
C VAL A 475 21.26 15.83 -7.75
N TYR A 476 20.93 16.02 -9.03
CA TYR A 476 21.08 17.26 -9.76
C TYR A 476 19.70 17.85 -10.10
N ALA A 477 19.61 19.17 -10.08
CA ALA A 477 18.43 19.91 -10.52
C ALA A 477 18.81 21.14 -11.35
N ALA A 478 18.02 21.43 -12.38
CA ALA A 478 18.03 22.70 -13.08
C ALA A 478 16.98 23.61 -12.42
N VAL A 479 17.43 24.65 -11.73
CA VAL A 479 16.55 25.62 -11.07
C VAL A 479 16.64 26.93 -11.84
N ARG A 480 15.49 27.49 -12.22
CA ARG A 480 15.44 28.61 -13.17
C ARG A 480 16.06 29.85 -12.54
N SER A 481 16.88 30.60 -13.29
CA SER A 481 17.67 31.74 -12.78
C SER A 481 16.86 32.89 -12.18
N THR A 482 15.53 32.90 -12.36
CA THR A 482 14.57 33.81 -11.72
C THR A 482 14.14 33.39 -10.32
N VAL A 483 14.39 32.14 -9.91
CA VAL A 483 14.15 31.64 -8.56
C VAL A 483 15.29 32.09 -7.66
N THR A 484 14.95 32.77 -6.55
CA THR A 484 15.92 33.39 -5.62
C THR A 484 15.83 32.84 -4.20
N THR A 485 14.86 31.96 -3.94
CA THR A 485 14.76 31.17 -2.71
C THR A 485 15.90 30.13 -2.63
N PRO A 486 16.33 29.72 -1.43
CA PRO A 486 17.25 28.60 -1.26
C PRO A 486 16.74 27.33 -1.95
N VAL A 487 17.66 26.46 -2.37
CA VAL A 487 17.34 25.16 -2.98
C VAL A 487 17.75 24.05 -2.02
N SER A 488 16.84 23.10 -1.79
CA SER A 488 17.08 21.97 -0.88
C SER A 488 16.58 20.65 -1.47
N MET A 489 17.39 19.62 -1.34
CA MET A 489 16.97 18.23 -1.52
C MET A 489 16.35 17.74 -0.20
N VAL A 490 15.19 17.08 -0.28
CA VAL A 490 14.61 16.30 0.82
C VAL A 490 14.65 14.83 0.43
N VAL A 491 15.04 13.97 1.37
CA VAL A 491 15.07 12.51 1.21
C VAL A 491 14.24 11.88 2.32
N THR A 492 13.29 11.02 1.95
CA THR A 492 12.44 10.25 2.86
C THR A 492 12.80 8.78 2.74
N GLN A 493 13.14 8.15 3.87
CA GLN A 493 13.58 6.76 3.93
C GLN A 493 12.71 5.93 4.88
N LYS A 494 12.51 4.65 4.56
CA LYS A 494 12.01 3.64 5.50
C LYS A 494 13.13 3.23 6.47
N VAL A 495 12.86 3.27 7.77
CA VAL A 495 13.79 2.87 8.83
C VAL A 495 13.09 1.88 9.77
N ALA A 496 13.71 0.72 10.02
CA ALA A 496 13.14 -0.30 10.90
C ALA A 496 12.97 0.20 12.34
N ARG A 497 11.88 -0.22 13.01
CA ARG A 497 11.59 0.14 14.41
C ARG A 497 12.19 -0.88 15.37
N ALA A 498 12.77 -0.43 16.48
CA ALA A 498 13.45 -1.28 17.46
C ALA A 498 12.54 -2.23 18.26
N SER A 499 11.23 -2.19 18.03
CA SER A 499 10.18 -2.93 18.76
C SER A 499 9.74 -4.24 18.09
N GLY A 500 10.24 -4.58 16.91
CA GLY A 500 9.69 -5.68 16.11
C GLY A 500 8.37 -5.35 15.40
N THR A 501 7.92 -4.09 15.45
CA THR A 501 6.79 -3.58 14.66
C THR A 501 7.05 -3.77 13.16
N PRO A 502 6.18 -4.47 12.40
CA PRO A 502 6.40 -4.73 10.97
C PRO A 502 6.44 -3.48 10.09
N VAL A 503 5.78 -2.40 10.53
CA VAL A 503 5.71 -1.12 9.82
C VAL A 503 6.95 -0.26 10.15
N PRO A 504 7.81 0.09 9.17
CA PRO A 504 8.94 0.98 9.43
C PRO A 504 8.48 2.40 9.83
N ALA A 505 9.40 3.21 10.35
CA ALA A 505 9.21 4.66 10.43
C ALA A 505 9.64 5.31 9.11
N LEU A 506 9.01 6.42 8.73
CA LEU A 506 9.55 7.32 7.70
C LEU A 506 10.44 8.36 8.37
N VAL A 507 11.68 8.49 7.89
CA VAL A 507 12.64 9.49 8.38
C VAL A 507 12.98 10.43 7.23
N ASN A 508 12.75 11.73 7.46
CA ASN A 508 13.06 12.79 6.51
C ASN A 508 14.42 13.42 6.84
N ALA A 509 15.26 13.59 5.82
CA ALA A 509 16.49 14.37 5.88
C ALA A 509 16.44 15.51 4.85
N THR A 510 17.06 16.65 5.15
CA THR A 510 17.09 17.82 4.26
C THR A 510 18.50 18.34 4.08
N THR A 511 18.94 18.45 2.84
CA THR A 511 20.28 18.90 2.45
C THR A 511 20.15 20.13 1.55
N THR A 512 20.77 21.25 1.94
CA THR A 512 20.89 22.43 1.06
C THR A 512 21.72 22.08 -0.18
N MET A 513 21.20 22.37 -1.37
CA MET A 513 21.91 22.09 -2.62
C MET A 513 22.91 23.20 -2.94
N VAL A 514 24.06 22.82 -3.47
CA VAL A 514 25.12 23.75 -3.89
C VAL A 514 24.88 24.18 -5.33
N GLN A 515 24.92 25.49 -5.60
CA GLN A 515 24.83 26.00 -6.97
C GLN A 515 26.16 25.77 -7.71
N GLY A 516 26.09 25.18 -8.90
CA GLY A 516 27.17 25.07 -9.87
C GLY A 516 26.96 26.01 -11.07
N SER A 517 27.32 25.53 -12.26
CA SER A 517 27.23 26.28 -13.52
C SER A 517 25.81 26.64 -13.91
N SER A 518 25.64 27.76 -14.63
CA SER A 518 24.40 28.08 -15.35
C SER A 518 24.42 27.48 -16.76
N ILE A 519 23.28 26.92 -17.20
CA ILE A 519 23.09 26.32 -18.52
C ILE A 519 21.73 26.80 -19.05
N GLY A 520 21.75 27.55 -20.16
CA GLY A 520 20.56 28.24 -20.66
C GLY A 520 19.99 29.23 -19.62
N PRO A 521 18.66 29.30 -19.42
CA PRO A 521 18.04 30.13 -18.38
C PRO A 521 18.07 29.51 -16.97
N TYR A 522 18.77 28.40 -16.75
CA TYR A 522 18.81 27.65 -15.50
C TYR A 522 20.18 27.73 -14.81
N ASN A 523 20.16 27.72 -13.48
CA ASN A 523 21.30 27.43 -12.62
C ASN A 523 21.24 25.94 -12.26
N ILE A 524 22.32 25.20 -12.48
CA ILE A 524 22.40 23.80 -12.06
C ILE A 524 22.78 23.74 -10.58
N TYR A 525 22.05 22.95 -9.81
CA TYR A 525 22.28 22.66 -8.41
C TYR A 525 22.58 21.17 -8.21
N SER A 526 23.39 20.83 -7.21
CA SER A 526 23.57 19.43 -6.78
C SER A 526 23.65 19.26 -5.28
N ALA A 527 23.30 18.07 -4.81
CA ALA A 527 23.56 17.59 -3.45
C ALA A 527 23.82 16.08 -3.47
N SER A 528 24.55 15.61 -2.46
CA SER A 528 24.75 14.18 -2.18
C SER A 528 24.28 13.86 -0.76
N TYR A 529 23.75 12.67 -0.56
CA TYR A 529 23.28 12.18 0.75
C TYR A 529 23.38 10.65 0.80
N THR A 530 23.90 10.12 1.91
CA THR A 530 24.04 8.66 2.09
C THR A 530 22.73 8.07 2.62
N ILE A 531 22.08 7.23 1.82
CA ILE A 531 20.85 6.51 2.17
C ILE A 531 21.18 5.13 2.76
N SER A 532 20.40 4.69 3.75
CA SER A 532 20.56 3.40 4.45
C SER A 532 19.80 2.26 3.78
N SER A 533 18.86 2.57 2.88
CA SER A 533 18.16 1.62 2.02
C SER A 533 17.85 2.30 0.68
N THR A 534 17.95 1.54 -0.42
CA THR A 534 17.45 1.97 -1.73
C THR A 534 15.93 1.75 -1.84
N ASN A 535 15.45 0.61 -1.35
CA ASN A 535 14.05 0.20 -1.37
C ASN A 535 13.19 1.14 -0.52
N GLY A 536 12.14 1.70 -1.14
CA GLY A 536 11.16 2.58 -0.52
C GLY A 536 11.67 4.00 -0.23
N THR A 537 12.87 4.36 -0.70
CA THR A 537 13.44 5.69 -0.50
C THR A 537 12.98 6.64 -1.59
N LYS A 538 12.24 7.69 -1.19
CA LYS A 538 11.78 8.77 -2.06
C LYS A 538 12.62 10.02 -1.85
N PHE A 539 12.76 10.85 -2.87
CA PHE A 539 13.42 12.16 -2.74
C PHE A 539 12.74 13.23 -3.59
N GLY A 540 13.09 14.49 -3.34
CA GLY A 540 12.63 15.62 -4.15
C GLY A 540 13.49 16.86 -3.96
N VAL A 541 13.39 17.79 -4.92
CA VAL A 541 14.08 19.08 -4.87
C VAL A 541 13.07 20.20 -4.76
N TYR A 542 13.32 21.12 -3.83
CA TYR A 542 12.39 22.16 -3.40
C TYR A 542 13.08 23.53 -3.42
N SER A 543 12.33 24.57 -3.78
CA SER A 543 12.72 25.97 -3.58
C SER A 543 11.50 26.87 -3.46
N GLY A 544 11.25 27.39 -2.25
CA GLY A 544 10.02 28.14 -1.95
C GLY A 544 8.78 27.25 -2.16
N SER A 545 7.86 27.71 -3.02
CA SER A 545 6.68 26.95 -3.42
C SER A 545 6.87 26.05 -4.65
N PHE A 546 8.08 25.97 -5.21
CA PHE A 546 8.39 25.11 -6.36
C PHE A 546 9.01 23.79 -5.90
N ALA A 547 8.53 22.67 -6.44
CA ALA A 547 9.02 21.34 -6.13
C ALA A 547 8.99 20.43 -7.38
N ASP A 548 10.03 19.61 -7.53
CA ASP A 548 10.01 18.43 -8.40
C ASP A 548 10.43 17.23 -7.55
N ASP A 549 9.45 16.44 -7.14
CA ASP A 549 9.54 15.59 -5.96
C ASP A 549 8.95 14.17 -6.13
N PHE A 550 8.95 13.42 -5.02
CA PHE A 550 8.49 12.03 -4.92
C PHE A 550 9.15 11.07 -5.94
N LYS A 551 10.37 11.40 -6.35
CA LYS A 551 11.22 10.58 -7.23
C LYS A 551 11.71 9.37 -6.46
N ASP A 552 11.81 8.24 -7.15
CA ASP A 552 12.33 7.00 -6.53
C ASP A 552 13.85 6.93 -6.64
N ALA A 553 14.51 6.61 -5.53
CA ALA A 553 15.96 6.41 -5.52
C ALA A 553 16.37 5.16 -6.32
N SER A 554 15.53 4.12 -6.38
CA SER A 554 15.84 2.89 -7.14
C SER A 554 15.72 3.06 -8.66
N ALA A 555 15.09 4.15 -9.14
CA ALA A 555 14.99 4.47 -10.57
C ALA A 555 16.24 5.19 -11.13
N LEU A 556 17.27 5.40 -10.30
CA LEU A 556 18.53 6.03 -10.71
C LEU A 556 19.59 4.99 -11.09
N GLY A 557 20.32 5.25 -12.17
CA GLY A 557 21.52 4.50 -12.51
C GLY A 557 22.68 4.80 -11.53
N SER A 558 23.71 3.94 -11.54
CA SER A 558 24.89 4.09 -10.68
C SER A 558 25.85 5.21 -11.11
N ALA A 559 25.74 5.75 -12.32
CA ALA A 559 26.65 6.76 -12.86
C ALA A 559 25.93 8.06 -13.27
N CYS A 560 26.32 9.17 -12.66
CA CYS A 560 25.80 10.51 -12.95
C CYS A 560 26.34 11.01 -14.30
N ALA A 561 25.48 11.22 -15.32
CA ALA A 561 25.95 11.67 -16.65
C ALA A 561 26.18 13.21 -16.69
N PRO A 562 27.23 13.70 -17.36
CA PRO A 562 27.54 15.13 -17.41
C PRO A 562 26.53 15.92 -18.27
N LEU A 563 26.07 17.07 -17.78
CA LEU A 563 25.25 18.02 -18.56
C LEU A 563 26.14 19.04 -19.27
N SER A 564 26.19 18.96 -20.60
CA SER A 564 26.98 19.89 -21.43
C SER A 564 26.34 21.28 -21.51
N SER A 565 27.14 22.34 -21.33
CA SER A 565 26.75 23.73 -21.62
C SER A 565 26.66 24.04 -23.11
N THR A 566 27.16 23.15 -23.97
CA THR A 566 27.14 23.27 -25.43
C THR A 566 26.13 22.28 -25.99
N ALA A 567 25.17 22.76 -26.79
CA ALA A 567 24.26 21.90 -27.53
C ALA A 567 25.05 21.03 -28.53
N PRO A 568 24.68 19.76 -28.75
CA PRO A 568 25.39 18.88 -29.68
C PRO A 568 25.38 19.48 -31.09
N THR A 569 26.56 19.78 -31.64
CA THR A 569 26.71 20.43 -32.94
C THR A 569 26.21 19.49 -34.05
N SER A 570 25.10 19.85 -34.69
CA SER A 570 24.41 19.00 -35.66
C SER A 570 25.20 18.79 -36.96
N SER A 571 25.98 17.71 -37.02
CA SER A 571 26.49 17.15 -38.28
C SER A 571 25.39 16.35 -38.99
N SER A 572 25.38 16.39 -40.32
CA SER A 572 24.24 15.95 -41.13
C SER A 572 24.10 14.43 -41.26
N THR A 573 22.86 13.96 -41.14
CA THR A 573 22.33 12.74 -41.78
C THR A 573 23.12 11.45 -41.58
N SER A 574 22.91 10.82 -40.42
CA SER A 574 22.21 9.54 -40.46
C SER A 574 20.94 9.67 -39.62
N ALA A 575 19.83 9.11 -40.08
CA ALA A 575 18.68 8.91 -39.23
C ALA A 575 18.93 7.65 -38.41
N THR A 576 19.52 7.81 -37.22
CA THR A 576 19.25 6.85 -36.14
C THR A 576 17.73 6.81 -35.99
N PRO A 577 17.08 5.64 -36.16
CA PRO A 577 15.63 5.58 -36.05
C PRO A 577 15.22 6.03 -34.66
N VAL A 578 14.20 6.87 -34.57
CA VAL A 578 13.41 6.95 -33.34
C VAL A 578 12.95 5.53 -33.07
N PRO A 579 13.26 4.93 -31.90
CA PRO A 579 12.88 3.56 -31.64
C PRO A 579 11.35 3.49 -31.76
N THR A 580 10.91 2.61 -32.65
CA THR A 580 9.52 2.50 -33.09
C THR A 580 9.18 1.04 -32.93
N LEU A 581 8.10 0.73 -32.21
CA LEU A 581 7.71 -0.63 -31.87
C LEU A 581 7.75 -1.56 -33.09
N ALA A 582 8.70 -2.50 -33.08
CA ALA A 582 9.03 -3.34 -34.22
C ALA A 582 9.51 -4.72 -33.78
N VAL A 583 9.20 -5.72 -34.60
CA VAL A 583 9.70 -7.09 -34.43
C VAL A 583 11.20 -7.10 -34.69
N LYS A 584 11.98 -7.58 -33.71
CA LYS A 584 13.44 -7.48 -33.70
C LYS A 584 14.06 -8.60 -34.54
N PRO A 585 14.73 -8.34 -35.67
CA PRO A 585 15.13 -9.43 -36.57
C PRO A 585 16.16 -10.41 -35.99
N THR A 586 16.98 -9.92 -35.06
CA THR A 586 18.07 -10.68 -34.42
C THR A 586 18.30 -10.20 -32.98
N VAL A 587 18.48 -11.14 -32.07
CA VAL A 587 18.74 -10.89 -30.63
C VAL A 587 19.87 -11.81 -30.20
N GLY A 588 21.01 -11.24 -29.81
CA GLY A 588 22.24 -11.99 -29.54
C GLY A 588 22.63 -12.91 -30.70
N ALA A 589 22.72 -14.21 -30.44
CA ALA A 589 23.03 -15.24 -31.44
C ALA A 589 21.79 -15.86 -32.13
N TYR A 590 20.61 -15.27 -31.97
CA TYR A 590 19.33 -15.83 -32.45
C TYR A 590 18.69 -14.93 -33.51
N THR A 591 18.04 -15.54 -34.50
CA THR A 591 17.24 -14.87 -35.53
C THR A 591 15.75 -15.09 -35.25
N PHE A 592 14.93 -14.05 -35.46
CA PHE A 592 13.48 -14.17 -35.40
C PHE A 592 12.96 -15.18 -36.45
N LEU A 593 12.05 -16.06 -36.03
CA LEU A 593 11.49 -17.13 -36.86
C LEU A 593 10.02 -16.89 -37.23
N GLY A 594 9.25 -16.22 -36.37
CA GLY A 594 7.84 -15.92 -36.59
C GLY A 594 7.03 -15.78 -35.31
N CYS A 595 5.79 -15.33 -35.43
CA CYS A 595 4.79 -15.52 -34.37
C CYS A 595 4.27 -16.97 -34.46
N TYR A 596 4.31 -17.73 -33.37
CA TYR A 596 3.89 -19.14 -33.35
C TYR A 596 2.75 -19.35 -32.36
N THR A 597 1.79 -20.20 -32.73
CA THR A 597 0.77 -20.69 -31.79
C THR A 597 1.41 -21.54 -30.72
N GLU A 598 0.75 -21.63 -29.57
CA GLU A 598 0.96 -22.78 -28.70
C GLU A 598 0.63 -24.12 -29.37
N ALA A 599 1.05 -25.21 -28.76
CA ALA A 599 0.79 -26.57 -29.23
C ALA A 599 -0.59 -27.10 -28.77
N THR A 600 -1.13 -28.09 -29.50
CA THR A 600 -2.48 -28.61 -29.23
C THR A 600 -2.54 -29.35 -27.89
N ASN A 601 -3.04 -28.67 -26.86
CA ASN A 601 -3.06 -29.11 -25.45
C ASN A 601 -1.66 -29.33 -24.84
N ALA A 602 -0.64 -28.59 -25.29
CA ALA A 602 0.74 -28.70 -24.79
C ALA A 602 1.48 -27.36 -24.97
N ARG A 603 2.66 -27.23 -24.34
CA ARG A 603 3.59 -26.12 -24.62
C ARG A 603 4.35 -26.34 -25.94
N ALA A 604 4.64 -25.25 -26.65
CA ALA A 604 5.36 -25.22 -27.92
C ALA A 604 6.87 -25.45 -27.73
N LEU A 605 7.40 -24.94 -26.62
CA LEU A 605 8.74 -25.20 -26.11
C LEU A 605 8.62 -25.79 -24.69
N THR A 606 9.44 -26.79 -24.37
CA THR A 606 9.32 -27.59 -23.14
C THR A 606 10.66 -27.81 -22.43
N GLY A 607 11.65 -26.94 -22.68
CA GLY A 607 13.02 -27.11 -22.19
C GLY A 607 13.29 -26.40 -20.85
N TYR A 608 13.03 -25.10 -20.80
CA TYR A 608 13.12 -24.25 -19.60
C TYR A 608 12.10 -23.11 -19.72
N ALA A 609 11.72 -22.51 -18.59
CA ALA A 609 10.80 -21.39 -18.53
C ALA A 609 11.21 -20.42 -17.43
N TYR A 610 11.05 -19.12 -17.69
CA TYR A 610 11.41 -18.02 -16.81
C TYR A 610 10.38 -16.89 -16.95
N TYR A 611 10.14 -16.14 -15.89
CA TYR A 611 9.00 -15.22 -15.78
C TYR A 611 9.44 -13.89 -15.17
N ASP A 612 9.30 -12.81 -15.93
CA ASP A 612 9.52 -11.44 -15.45
C ASP A 612 8.44 -10.49 -15.99
N TYR A 613 7.25 -10.55 -15.40
CA TYR A 613 6.14 -9.67 -15.79
C TYR A 613 6.40 -8.15 -15.65
N PRO A 614 7.24 -7.63 -14.72
CA PRO A 614 7.56 -6.19 -14.68
C PRO A 614 8.70 -5.73 -15.60
N ALA A 615 9.65 -6.59 -16.00
CA ALA A 615 10.89 -6.17 -16.64
C ALA A 615 11.36 -7.02 -17.85
N MET A 616 10.66 -8.09 -18.25
CA MET A 616 11.01 -8.94 -19.40
C MET A 616 11.43 -8.14 -20.64
N THR A 617 12.57 -8.53 -21.21
CA THR A 617 13.08 -8.08 -22.52
C THR A 617 13.46 -9.25 -23.43
N LEU A 618 13.56 -9.00 -24.75
CA LEU A 618 14.08 -10.01 -25.67
C LEU A 618 15.56 -10.36 -25.38
N GLU A 619 16.40 -9.37 -25.02
CA GLU A 619 17.78 -9.61 -24.57
C GLU A 619 17.86 -10.57 -23.39
N GLU A 620 17.03 -10.35 -22.38
CA GLU A 620 16.96 -11.15 -21.17
C GLU A 620 16.50 -12.58 -21.50
N CYS A 621 15.39 -12.75 -22.23
CA CYS A 621 14.96 -14.09 -22.62
C CYS A 621 16.01 -14.82 -23.48
N ALA A 622 16.67 -14.13 -24.42
CA ALA A 622 17.74 -14.70 -25.22
C ALA A 622 18.97 -15.10 -24.39
N THR A 623 19.26 -14.36 -23.32
CA THR A 623 20.36 -14.62 -22.39
C THR A 623 20.02 -15.79 -21.47
N THR A 624 18.82 -15.81 -20.90
CA THR A 624 18.29 -16.87 -20.05
C THR A 624 18.14 -18.19 -20.82
N CYS A 625 17.78 -18.15 -22.10
CA CYS A 625 17.73 -19.32 -22.97
C CYS A 625 19.06 -19.66 -23.70
N ALA A 626 20.17 -19.03 -23.33
CA ALA A 626 21.45 -19.26 -24.00
C ALA A 626 21.88 -20.74 -23.93
N GLY A 627 22.01 -21.36 -25.11
CA GLY A 627 22.33 -22.79 -25.24
C GLY A 627 21.16 -23.67 -25.68
N TYR A 628 19.92 -23.16 -25.64
CA TYR A 628 18.78 -23.81 -26.30
C TYR A 628 18.74 -23.45 -27.80
N VAL A 629 18.25 -24.37 -28.65
CA VAL A 629 18.13 -24.14 -30.11
C VAL A 629 17.05 -23.10 -30.46
N TYR A 630 15.98 -23.03 -29.66
CA TYR A 630 14.86 -22.10 -29.79
C TYR A 630 14.56 -21.43 -28.45
N TRP A 631 14.04 -20.22 -28.51
CA TRP A 631 13.31 -19.59 -27.42
C TRP A 631 12.20 -18.70 -27.97
N GLY A 632 11.26 -18.29 -27.12
CA GLY A 632 10.28 -17.26 -27.47
C GLY A 632 9.61 -16.69 -26.24
N VAL A 633 9.11 -15.46 -26.34
CA VAL A 633 8.34 -14.81 -25.27
C VAL A 633 6.84 -14.91 -25.57
N GLU A 634 6.04 -15.20 -24.55
CA GLU A 634 4.58 -15.18 -24.55
C GLU A 634 4.06 -14.19 -23.50
N TYR A 635 2.85 -13.67 -23.69
CA TYR A 635 2.11 -12.88 -22.70
C TYR A 635 2.87 -11.65 -22.16
N GLY A 636 3.84 -11.11 -22.91
CA GLY A 636 4.69 -10.00 -22.49
C GLY A 636 5.83 -10.40 -21.53
N GLY A 637 5.55 -11.27 -20.55
CA GLY A 637 6.44 -11.60 -19.43
C GLY A 637 6.90 -13.05 -19.30
N GLU A 638 6.49 -13.97 -20.18
CA GLU A 638 6.82 -15.41 -20.08
C GLU A 638 7.88 -15.83 -21.11
N CYS A 639 9.10 -16.09 -20.66
CA CYS A 639 10.19 -16.58 -21.51
C CYS A 639 10.22 -18.12 -21.53
N TYR A 640 10.19 -18.72 -22.72
CA TYR A 640 10.25 -20.17 -22.92
C TYR A 640 11.44 -20.59 -23.79
N CYS A 641 12.18 -21.61 -23.35
CA CYS A 641 13.33 -22.17 -24.06
C CYS A 641 13.08 -23.62 -24.50
N GLY A 642 13.66 -24.07 -25.62
CA GLY A 642 13.57 -25.46 -26.04
C GLY A 642 14.53 -25.87 -27.16
N ASN A 643 14.95 -27.14 -27.15
CA ASN A 643 15.81 -27.71 -28.21
C ASN A 643 15.02 -28.25 -29.42
N SER A 644 13.70 -28.32 -29.29
CA SER A 644 12.77 -28.73 -30.34
C SER A 644 11.46 -27.95 -30.19
N LEU A 645 10.98 -27.37 -31.29
CA LEU A 645 9.62 -26.86 -31.37
C LEU A 645 8.62 -28.02 -31.49
N ASN A 646 7.53 -27.96 -30.74
CA ASN A 646 6.48 -28.98 -30.76
C ASN A 646 5.86 -29.10 -32.18
N PRO A 647 5.73 -30.31 -32.76
CA PRO A 647 5.20 -30.51 -34.12
C PRO A 647 3.77 -29.99 -34.38
N THR A 648 3.02 -29.65 -33.32
CA THR A 648 1.67 -29.08 -33.42
C THR A 648 1.61 -27.57 -33.19
N SER A 649 2.72 -26.93 -32.82
CA SER A 649 2.82 -25.46 -32.82
C SER A 649 2.97 -24.98 -34.28
N THR A 650 2.20 -23.96 -34.68
CA THR A 650 2.11 -23.52 -36.08
C THR A 650 2.40 -22.03 -36.23
N LEU A 651 2.89 -21.62 -37.40
CA LEU A 651 3.14 -20.21 -37.70
C LEU A 651 1.81 -19.45 -37.78
N ALA A 652 1.64 -18.46 -36.91
CA ALA A 652 0.49 -17.56 -36.85
C ALA A 652 0.74 -16.29 -37.71
N PRO A 653 -0.30 -15.49 -38.00
CA PRO A 653 -0.12 -14.14 -38.53
C PRO A 653 0.79 -13.31 -37.61
N LEU A 654 1.68 -12.50 -38.17
CA LEU A 654 2.63 -11.71 -37.38
C LEU A 654 1.91 -10.74 -36.42
N SER A 655 0.73 -10.25 -36.81
CA SER A 655 -0.15 -9.39 -36.01
C SER A 655 -0.76 -10.05 -34.77
N ASP A 656 -0.69 -11.37 -34.64
CA ASP A 656 -1.18 -12.06 -33.43
C ASP A 656 -0.24 -11.80 -32.25
N CYS A 657 1.08 -11.74 -32.50
CA CYS A 657 2.08 -11.32 -31.51
C CYS A 657 2.08 -9.79 -31.45
N SER A 658 1.52 -9.26 -30.38
CA SER A 658 1.03 -7.88 -30.31
C SER A 658 1.21 -7.23 -28.93
N PHE A 659 1.72 -7.97 -27.94
CA PHE A 659 2.08 -7.44 -26.63
C PHE A 659 3.50 -6.86 -26.72
N THR A 660 3.73 -5.72 -26.07
CA THR A 660 5.07 -5.14 -25.89
C THR A 660 5.84 -5.85 -24.77
N CYS A 661 7.16 -5.78 -24.82
CA CYS A 661 8.01 -6.22 -23.71
C CYS A 661 7.97 -5.18 -22.57
N PRO A 662 7.67 -5.56 -21.31
CA PRO A 662 7.51 -4.60 -20.21
C PRO A 662 8.83 -3.88 -19.86
N GLY A 663 9.99 -4.51 -20.02
CA GLY A 663 11.28 -3.85 -19.89
C GLY A 663 11.76 -3.07 -21.13
N ASN A 664 11.05 -3.16 -22.26
CA ASN A 664 11.44 -2.50 -23.51
C ASN A 664 10.22 -2.29 -24.44
N GLU A 665 9.55 -1.15 -24.29
CA GLU A 665 8.33 -0.76 -25.02
C GLU A 665 8.46 -0.72 -26.56
N TYR A 666 9.69 -0.80 -27.10
CA TYR A 666 9.98 -0.75 -28.53
C TYR A 666 10.06 -2.13 -29.18
N GLU A 667 9.87 -3.19 -28.40
CA GLU A 667 9.96 -4.58 -28.84
C GLU A 667 8.69 -5.35 -28.46
N TYR A 668 8.37 -6.36 -29.28
CA TYR A 668 7.22 -7.23 -29.05
C TYR A 668 7.65 -8.48 -28.26
N CYS A 669 6.77 -8.96 -27.38
CA CYS A 669 6.98 -10.11 -26.50
C CYS A 669 5.76 -11.07 -26.58
N GLY A 670 5.39 -11.44 -27.81
CA GLY A 670 4.34 -12.41 -28.09
C GLY A 670 2.92 -11.87 -27.88
N ALA A 671 2.00 -12.76 -27.46
CA ALA A 671 0.67 -12.44 -26.92
C ALA A 671 0.11 -13.68 -26.22
N GLY A 672 -1.14 -13.66 -25.74
CA GLY A 672 -1.78 -14.86 -25.17
C GLY A 672 -1.92 -16.00 -26.18
N VAL A 673 -1.38 -17.18 -25.84
CA VAL A 673 -1.35 -18.39 -26.66
C VAL A 673 -0.52 -18.17 -27.96
N ARG A 674 0.47 -17.27 -27.89
CA ARG A 674 1.31 -16.81 -29.02
C ARG A 674 2.74 -16.49 -28.58
N LEU A 675 3.68 -17.35 -28.96
CA LEU A 675 5.11 -17.12 -28.74
C LEU A 675 5.68 -16.29 -29.89
N GLU A 676 6.38 -15.20 -29.56
CA GLU A 676 7.29 -14.58 -30.51
C GLU A 676 8.60 -15.39 -30.53
N LEU A 677 8.79 -16.18 -31.59
CA LEU A 677 9.73 -17.29 -31.59
C LEU A 677 11.02 -16.94 -32.32
N TYR A 678 12.15 -17.27 -31.69
CA TYR A 678 13.52 -17.04 -32.14
C TYR A 678 14.30 -18.36 -32.20
N LYS A 679 15.31 -18.42 -33.08
CA LYS A 679 16.11 -19.63 -33.33
C LYS A 679 17.60 -19.32 -33.43
N LEU A 680 18.44 -20.17 -32.82
CA LEU A 680 19.89 -20.04 -32.81
C LEU A 680 20.46 -20.03 -34.23
N SER A 681 21.18 -18.96 -34.58
CA SER A 681 21.84 -18.78 -35.87
C SER A 681 23.11 -19.63 -35.94
N SER A 682 23.14 -20.61 -36.84
CA SER A 682 24.33 -21.46 -37.04
C SER A 682 25.46 -20.69 -37.76
N LEU A 683 26.32 -20.02 -36.99
CA LEU A 683 27.53 -19.38 -37.51
C LEU A 683 28.55 -20.41 -38.02
N VAL A 684 29.17 -20.11 -39.15
CA VAL A 684 30.03 -21.04 -39.91
C VAL A 684 31.48 -20.99 -39.43
N SER A 685 32.09 -22.16 -39.28
CA SER A 685 33.48 -22.34 -38.83
C SER A 685 34.53 -21.78 -39.81
N ILE A 686 35.47 -20.98 -39.30
CA ILE A 686 36.75 -20.63 -39.93
C ILE A 686 37.81 -20.71 -38.83
N SER A 687 38.50 -21.84 -38.65
CA SER A 687 39.73 -22.25 -39.36
C SER A 687 40.96 -21.41 -38.99
N SER A 688 41.87 -22.00 -38.20
CA SER A 688 43.15 -21.42 -37.79
C SER A 688 44.30 -22.37 -38.16
N THR A 689 45.36 -21.83 -38.76
CA THR A 689 46.41 -22.63 -39.44
C THR A 689 47.81 -22.44 -38.86
N VAL A 690 48.49 -23.57 -38.55
CA VAL A 690 49.95 -23.78 -38.64
C VAL A 690 50.84 -22.99 -37.65
N ALA A 691 51.82 -23.56 -36.94
CA ALA A 691 52.12 -24.98 -36.65
C ALA A 691 53.05 -25.16 -35.43
N SER A 692 52.78 -26.25 -34.70
CA SER A 692 53.71 -27.25 -34.15
C SER A 692 55.18 -26.89 -33.85
N THR A 693 55.60 -27.14 -32.62
CA THR A 693 56.89 -27.80 -32.32
C THR A 693 56.72 -28.75 -31.13
N THR A 694 57.13 -30.01 -31.28
CA THR A 694 56.88 -31.09 -30.30
C THR A 694 58.17 -31.62 -29.70
N SER A 695 58.06 -32.19 -28.50
CA SER A 695 59.02 -33.18 -27.96
C SER A 695 58.29 -34.05 -26.94
N SER A 696 58.37 -35.38 -27.10
CA SER A 696 57.45 -36.33 -26.46
C SER A 696 58.19 -37.51 -25.83
N SER A 697 57.61 -38.11 -24.77
CA SER A 697 57.83 -39.50 -24.33
C SER A 697 56.61 -39.93 -23.50
N SER A 698 55.73 -40.83 -23.97
CA SER A 698 55.80 -42.32 -23.91
C SER A 698 55.43 -42.86 -22.50
N PHE A 699 54.56 -43.87 -22.30
CA PHE A 699 54.04 -44.99 -23.13
C PHE A 699 52.51 -45.17 -22.91
N SER A 700 51.60 -45.57 -23.83
CA SER A 700 51.48 -46.70 -24.81
C SER A 700 50.75 -47.95 -24.21
N ILE A 701 49.83 -48.67 -24.89
CA ILE A 701 49.21 -48.58 -26.24
C ILE A 701 47.85 -49.35 -26.32
N LEU A 702 47.21 -49.44 -27.51
CA LEU A 702 45.98 -50.19 -27.88
C LEU A 702 44.65 -49.46 -27.53
N SER A 703 43.55 -49.40 -28.31
CA SER A 703 42.97 -50.06 -29.53
C SER A 703 41.97 -51.20 -29.24
N SER A 704 40.84 -51.43 -29.98
CA SER A 704 40.46 -50.91 -31.33
C SER A 704 38.95 -51.04 -31.68
N ILE A 705 38.46 -50.18 -32.60
CA ILE A 705 37.56 -50.47 -33.78
C ILE A 705 36.00 -50.55 -33.65
N SER A 706 35.37 -49.59 -34.36
CA SER A 706 34.14 -49.61 -35.21
C SER A 706 32.70 -49.80 -34.70
N SER A 707 31.82 -49.11 -35.43
CA SER A 707 30.35 -49.15 -35.43
C SER A 707 29.76 -49.89 -36.65
N VAL A 708 28.67 -50.64 -36.49
CA VAL A 708 27.74 -51.00 -37.59
C VAL A 708 26.31 -51.12 -37.03
N SER A 709 25.29 -50.71 -37.79
CA SER A 709 23.88 -50.97 -37.49
C SER A 709 23.45 -52.37 -37.90
N SER A 710 22.49 -52.98 -37.18
CA SER A 710 21.45 -53.80 -37.83
C SER A 710 20.24 -54.07 -36.93
N THR A 711 19.06 -54.02 -37.55
CA THR A 711 17.81 -54.57 -37.05
C THR A 711 17.78 -56.09 -37.26
N ILE A 712 17.00 -56.82 -36.44
CA ILE A 712 16.05 -57.85 -36.90
C ILE A 712 15.17 -58.32 -35.73
N SER A 713 13.90 -58.59 -36.02
CA SER A 713 12.87 -59.03 -35.06
C SER A 713 12.93 -60.54 -34.79
N SER A 714 12.28 -61.00 -33.71
CA SER A 714 11.71 -62.36 -33.63
C SER A 714 10.50 -62.38 -32.72
N SER A 715 9.35 -62.80 -33.26
CA SER A 715 8.05 -62.74 -32.60
C SER A 715 7.63 -64.10 -32.05
N SER A 716 6.93 -64.12 -30.90
CA SER A 716 5.93 -65.14 -30.51
C SER A 716 5.18 -64.69 -29.25
N SER A 717 3.90 -64.98 -29.01
CA SER A 717 2.77 -65.32 -29.87
C SER A 717 1.48 -65.26 -29.03
N ASN A 718 0.49 -64.47 -29.45
CA ASN A 718 -0.96 -64.79 -29.50
C ASN A 718 -1.45 -66.06 -28.74
N ILE A 719 -2.54 -66.08 -27.94
CA ILE A 719 -3.88 -65.50 -28.17
C ILE A 719 -4.76 -65.58 -26.87
N ILE A 720 -5.63 -64.57 -26.61
CA ILE A 720 -6.97 -64.53 -25.91
C ILE A 720 -7.20 -65.36 -24.60
N SER A 721 -7.84 -64.95 -23.48
CA SER A 721 -8.33 -63.70 -22.81
C SER A 721 -8.88 -64.17 -21.40
N SER A 722 -9.69 -63.53 -20.51
CA SER A 722 -10.56 -62.32 -20.49
C SER A 722 -10.92 -61.87 -19.04
N SER A 723 -11.35 -60.61 -18.88
CA SER A 723 -12.35 -60.06 -17.90
C SER A 723 -12.23 -60.21 -16.35
N ASN A 724 -12.46 -59.06 -15.68
CA ASN A 724 -13.24 -58.82 -14.43
C ASN A 724 -12.66 -58.91 -12.99
N THR A 725 -12.47 -57.70 -12.41
CA THR A 725 -13.02 -57.15 -11.12
C THR A 725 -12.83 -57.81 -9.72
N LYS A 726 -12.43 -56.93 -8.77
CA LYS A 726 -12.87 -56.78 -7.35
C LYS A 726 -12.63 -57.90 -6.29
N SER A 727 -11.74 -57.55 -5.34
CA SER A 727 -12.00 -57.33 -3.89
C SER A 727 -12.71 -58.40 -3.01
N SER A 728 -11.93 -59.00 -2.08
CA SER A 728 -12.26 -59.37 -0.67
C SER A 728 -11.00 -60.00 -0.04
N THR A 729 -10.41 -59.55 1.09
CA THR A 729 -10.82 -59.54 2.52
C THR A 729 -11.08 -60.91 3.15
N GLU A 730 -10.08 -61.45 3.87
CA GLU A 730 -10.09 -61.97 5.27
C GLU A 730 -8.64 -62.41 5.62
N LEU A 731 -7.99 -62.06 6.74
CA LEU A 731 -8.24 -62.35 8.16
C LEU A 731 -8.11 -63.84 8.55
N THR A 732 -6.96 -64.25 9.09
CA THR A 732 -6.85 -64.67 10.51
C THR A 732 -5.41 -64.95 11.00
N THR A 733 -5.23 -64.71 12.30
CA THR A 733 -4.07 -64.91 13.17
C THR A 733 -3.55 -66.36 13.30
N SER A 734 -2.24 -66.56 13.53
CA SER A 734 -1.69 -67.07 14.82
C SER A 734 -0.16 -67.20 14.89
N SER A 735 0.37 -67.09 16.12
CA SER A 735 1.77 -67.10 16.57
C SER A 735 2.44 -68.49 16.70
N THR A 736 3.79 -68.56 16.81
CA THR A 736 4.53 -69.19 17.96
C THR A 736 6.08 -69.11 17.87
N LEU A 737 6.75 -68.81 19.02
CA LEU A 737 8.04 -69.36 19.57
C LEU A 737 9.37 -69.27 18.73
N SER A 738 10.59 -69.12 19.29
CA SER A 738 11.07 -68.95 20.69
C SER A 738 12.55 -68.48 20.81
N SER A 739 12.83 -67.63 21.82
CA SER A 739 14.00 -67.59 22.78
C SER A 739 15.48 -67.65 22.30
N SER A 740 16.50 -67.08 22.97
CA SER A 740 16.71 -66.57 24.36
C SER A 740 17.83 -65.48 24.36
N SER A 741 18.26 -64.75 25.40
CA SER A 741 18.01 -64.69 26.87
C SER A 741 17.74 -63.21 27.29
N SER A 742 18.42 -62.39 28.13
CA SER A 742 19.36 -62.40 29.31
C SER A 742 19.62 -60.90 29.68
N LYS A 743 20.05 -60.42 30.87
CA LYS A 743 20.17 -60.82 32.30
C LYS A 743 20.63 -59.54 33.09
N THR A 744 20.43 -59.27 34.39
CA THR A 744 19.34 -59.46 35.39
C THR A 744 19.73 -58.81 36.74
N SER A 745 19.18 -57.64 37.10
CA SER A 745 19.14 -57.05 38.47
C SER A 745 18.04 -55.96 38.50
N SER A 746 16.91 -56.09 39.23
CA SER A 746 16.65 -56.04 40.69
C SER A 746 16.68 -54.61 41.28
N THR A 747 15.71 -54.07 42.04
CA THR A 747 14.38 -54.50 42.59
C THR A 747 13.76 -53.27 43.31
N SER A 748 12.47 -53.10 43.67
CA SER A 748 11.16 -53.79 43.44
C SER A 748 9.99 -52.96 44.07
N SER A 749 8.73 -53.39 43.90
CA SER A 749 7.55 -53.07 44.76
C SER A 749 6.89 -51.66 44.68
N SER A 750 5.58 -51.47 44.93
CA SER A 750 4.44 -52.42 45.05
C SER A 750 3.04 -51.77 44.88
N SER A 751 2.13 -52.53 44.25
CA SER A 751 0.65 -52.56 44.27
C SER A 751 -0.22 -51.71 45.23
N ASN A 752 -1.29 -51.08 44.71
CA ASN A 752 -2.74 -51.28 45.05
C ASN A 752 -3.61 -50.19 44.35
N SER A 753 -4.86 -50.32 43.88
CA SER A 753 -6.00 -51.28 43.98
C SER A 753 -7.21 -50.86 44.87
N VAL A 754 -8.14 -50.11 44.27
CA VAL A 754 -9.59 -50.00 44.58
C VAL A 754 -10.26 -49.60 43.25
N SER A 755 -11.30 -50.21 42.67
CA SER A 755 -12.62 -50.68 43.18
C SER A 755 -13.47 -49.56 43.78
N SER A 756 -14.79 -49.50 43.63
CA SER A 756 -15.78 -50.12 42.70
C SER A 756 -17.14 -49.52 43.09
N SER A 757 -18.03 -49.17 42.15
CA SER A 757 -19.49 -49.14 42.40
C SER A 757 -20.28 -48.95 41.11
N SER A 758 -21.26 -49.82 40.88
CA SER A 758 -22.24 -49.72 39.80
C SER A 758 -23.64 -49.86 40.38
N ILE A 759 -24.63 -49.23 39.74
CA ILE A 759 -26.05 -49.55 39.92
C ILE A 759 -26.65 -49.76 38.52
N GLN A 760 -27.52 -50.77 38.40
CA GLN A 760 -28.13 -51.24 37.14
C GLN A 760 -29.64 -50.92 37.10
N THR A 761 -30.32 -51.45 36.07
CA THR A 761 -31.78 -51.62 35.90
C THR A 761 -32.57 -50.38 35.47
N SER A 762 -33.61 -50.46 34.62
CA SER A 762 -34.11 -51.51 33.70
C SER A 762 -35.10 -50.82 32.72
N ALA A 763 -35.00 -50.95 31.38
CA ALA A 763 -35.40 -52.06 30.49
C ALA A 763 -36.85 -52.00 29.97
N THR A 764 -37.06 -52.35 28.68
CA THR A 764 -38.33 -52.69 27.96
C THR A 764 -39.45 -51.63 27.83
N SER A 765 -40.35 -51.62 26.83
CA SER A 765 -40.39 -52.10 25.42
C SER A 765 -41.75 -51.74 24.76
N SER A 766 -41.92 -51.99 23.45
CA SER A 766 -43.23 -52.17 22.73
C SER A 766 -44.06 -50.87 22.45
N SER A 767 -44.33 -50.48 21.19
CA SER A 767 -45.46 -50.88 20.29
C SER A 767 -46.85 -50.33 20.73
N SER A 768 -47.83 -49.94 19.89
CA SER A 768 -48.07 -50.04 18.43
C SER A 768 -49.35 -49.24 18.03
N ASN A 769 -49.76 -49.27 16.74
CA ASN A 769 -51.03 -48.77 16.13
C ASN A 769 -51.11 -47.25 15.88
N SER A 770 -51.35 -46.72 14.66
CA SER A 770 -52.46 -46.89 13.67
C SER A 770 -53.74 -46.14 14.10
N VAL A 771 -54.47 -45.42 13.23
CA VAL A 771 -55.19 -45.85 12.00
C VAL A 771 -55.38 -44.66 11.02
N SER A 772 -55.05 -44.89 9.74
CA SER A 772 -55.84 -44.78 8.48
C SER A 772 -56.93 -43.68 8.29
N SER A 773 -57.35 -43.28 7.07
CA SER A 773 -57.04 -43.80 5.72
C SER A 773 -57.47 -42.87 4.55
N SER A 774 -56.75 -42.99 3.42
CA SER A 774 -57.28 -42.93 2.03
C SER A 774 -57.79 -41.57 1.48
N SER A 775 -57.85 -41.33 0.15
CA SER A 775 -57.93 -42.30 -0.96
C SER A 775 -57.35 -41.85 -2.33
N ILE A 776 -56.65 -42.78 -3.01
CA ILE A 776 -56.86 -43.19 -4.43
C ILE A 776 -56.48 -42.18 -5.55
N GLN A 777 -55.70 -42.52 -6.61
CA GLN A 777 -55.06 -43.79 -7.02
C GLN A 777 -53.98 -43.60 -8.13
N THR A 778 -53.21 -44.67 -8.39
CA THR A 778 -52.50 -45.02 -9.67
C THR A 778 -51.45 -44.06 -10.26
N SER A 779 -50.29 -44.49 -10.80
CA SER A 779 -49.65 -45.82 -10.91
C SER A 779 -48.17 -45.69 -11.37
N ALA A 780 -47.35 -46.73 -11.12
CA ALA A 780 -46.33 -47.36 -12.00
C ALA A 780 -45.37 -46.53 -12.92
N THR A 781 -44.07 -46.83 -13.13
CA THR A 781 -43.03 -47.66 -12.46
C THR A 781 -41.66 -47.28 -13.07
N SER A 782 -40.53 -47.58 -12.39
CA SER A 782 -39.21 -47.97 -12.95
C SER A 782 -38.42 -47.05 -13.94
N SER A 783 -37.28 -46.56 -13.43
CA SER A 783 -35.91 -46.88 -13.91
C SER A 783 -35.27 -46.24 -15.17
N SER A 784 -33.93 -46.14 -15.08
CA SER A 784 -32.91 -46.18 -16.16
C SER A 784 -32.68 -44.96 -17.09
N SER A 785 -31.78 -44.10 -16.62
CA SER A 785 -30.69 -43.41 -17.35
C SER A 785 -30.40 -43.73 -18.85
N SER A 786 -30.36 -42.69 -19.70
CA SER A 786 -29.50 -42.49 -20.90
C SER A 786 -30.02 -41.30 -21.74
N SER A 787 -29.30 -40.61 -22.64
CA SER A 787 -27.87 -40.30 -22.79
C SER A 787 -27.66 -39.22 -23.91
N VAL A 788 -26.44 -38.67 -24.04
CA VAL A 788 -25.82 -37.96 -25.20
C VAL A 788 -26.48 -36.76 -25.91
N SER A 789 -25.82 -35.60 -25.76
CA SER A 789 -25.18 -34.79 -26.84
C SER A 789 -25.97 -34.06 -27.95
N SER A 790 -26.07 -32.73 -27.75
CA SER A 790 -25.48 -31.68 -28.62
C SER A 790 -26.15 -31.19 -29.94
N SER A 791 -25.98 -29.87 -30.17
CA SER A 791 -25.71 -29.18 -31.46
C SER A 791 -26.81 -28.40 -32.21
N SER A 792 -26.48 -27.13 -32.50
CA SER A 792 -26.74 -26.36 -33.74
C SER A 792 -28.07 -25.61 -34.03
N SER A 793 -27.99 -24.28 -33.83
CA SER A 793 -28.06 -23.25 -34.92
C SER A 793 -29.37 -22.66 -35.47
N LYS A 794 -29.49 -21.33 -35.25
CA LYS A 794 -29.91 -20.23 -36.18
C LYS A 794 -31.29 -20.22 -36.87
N ILE A 795 -31.94 -19.05 -36.76
CA ILE A 795 -32.69 -18.37 -37.84
C ILE A 795 -32.21 -16.89 -37.91
N SER A 796 -32.42 -16.19 -39.04
CA SER A 796 -31.96 -14.79 -39.27
C SER A 796 -32.87 -14.06 -40.28
N SER A 797 -32.50 -12.84 -40.71
CA SER A 797 -33.16 -11.96 -41.73
C SER A 797 -34.34 -11.08 -41.22
N THR A 798 -34.68 -9.90 -41.77
CA THR A 798 -34.10 -9.17 -42.93
C THR A 798 -34.18 -7.63 -42.82
N SER A 799 -33.19 -6.98 -43.42
CA SER A 799 -32.95 -5.57 -43.83
C SER A 799 -34.12 -4.66 -44.24
N SER A 800 -33.93 -3.31 -44.20
CA SER A 800 -33.69 -2.47 -45.42
C SER A 800 -33.78 -0.93 -45.28
N SER A 801 -32.90 -0.23 -46.00
CA SER A 801 -33.08 1.09 -46.68
C SER A 801 -33.02 2.44 -45.92
N SER A 802 -32.67 3.49 -46.68
CA SER A 802 -32.35 4.86 -46.24
C SER A 802 -32.68 5.93 -47.31
N VAL A 803 -32.89 7.20 -46.90
CA VAL A 803 -32.74 8.44 -47.70
C VAL A 803 -32.76 9.67 -46.76
N ALA A 804 -32.26 10.84 -47.20
CA ALA A 804 -32.11 12.06 -46.38
C ALA A 804 -32.38 13.37 -47.15
N LEU A 805 -32.81 14.43 -46.44
CA LEU A 805 -32.90 15.86 -46.79
C LEU A 805 -33.18 16.66 -45.48
N SER A 806 -32.95 17.97 -45.31
CA SER A 806 -31.96 18.95 -45.81
C SER A 806 -32.22 20.34 -45.17
N SER A 807 -31.18 21.18 -44.95
CA SER A 807 -31.24 22.65 -44.68
C SER A 807 -31.92 23.15 -43.37
N SER A 808 -31.60 24.33 -42.77
CA SER A 808 -30.45 25.25 -42.92
C SER A 808 -30.38 26.39 -41.86
N LYS A 809 -29.14 26.80 -41.52
CA LYS A 809 -28.64 28.18 -41.22
C LYS A 809 -29.13 29.05 -40.02
N SER A 810 -28.12 29.46 -39.23
CA SER A 810 -27.75 30.84 -38.85
C SER A 810 -28.51 31.65 -37.77
N SER A 811 -27.74 32.12 -36.77
CA SER A 811 -27.63 33.56 -36.38
C SER A 811 -26.41 33.78 -35.46
N SER A 812 -26.03 35.03 -35.19
CA SER A 812 -24.77 35.42 -34.52
C SER A 812 -24.91 36.66 -33.62
N SER A 813 -24.00 36.83 -32.65
CA SER A 813 -23.72 38.11 -31.95
C SER A 813 -22.32 38.06 -31.32
N SER A 814 -21.76 39.22 -30.96
CA SER A 814 -20.34 39.39 -30.59
C SER A 814 -20.13 40.40 -29.43
N SER A 815 -18.87 40.57 -29.00
CA SER A 815 -18.34 41.69 -28.18
C SER A 815 -18.52 41.59 -26.65
N SER A 816 -17.64 42.12 -25.79
CA SER A 816 -16.24 42.58 -25.94
C SER A 816 -15.54 42.72 -24.57
N SER A 817 -14.22 42.88 -24.55
CA SER A 817 -13.35 42.97 -23.37
C SER A 817 -13.32 44.35 -22.66
N ILE A 818 -12.89 44.35 -21.39
CA ILE A 818 -12.31 45.50 -20.66
C ILE A 818 -11.07 45.00 -19.88
N THR A 819 -10.07 45.87 -19.66
CA THR A 819 -8.71 45.53 -19.19
C THR A 819 -8.21 46.48 -18.09
N SER A 820 -7.16 46.06 -17.36
CA SER A 820 -6.30 46.81 -16.40
C SER A 820 -6.75 46.76 -14.93
N SER A 821 -5.95 46.41 -13.90
CA SER A 821 -4.49 46.36 -13.60
C SER A 821 -3.88 47.62 -12.94
N ILE A 822 -3.53 47.51 -11.65
CA ILE A 822 -2.44 48.25 -10.94
C ILE A 822 -1.93 47.40 -9.75
N THR A 823 -0.63 47.47 -9.43
CA THR A 823 0.07 46.84 -8.26
C THR A 823 0.30 47.84 -7.11
N PRO A 824 0.57 47.41 -5.86
CA PRO A 824 1.97 47.26 -5.37
C PRO A 824 2.16 46.00 -4.45
N THR A 825 3.34 45.48 -4.07
CA THR A 825 4.57 46.02 -3.40
C THR A 825 4.32 46.61 -1.98
N SER A 826 5.06 46.31 -0.89
CA SER A 826 6.37 45.64 -0.74
C SER A 826 6.58 44.89 0.61
N SER A 827 7.45 43.89 0.55
CA SER A 827 8.17 43.10 1.58
C SER A 827 8.63 43.72 2.92
N SER A 828 8.66 42.89 3.98
CA SER A 828 9.75 42.77 4.99
C SER A 828 9.56 41.51 5.88
N SER A 829 10.53 41.01 6.67
CA SER A 829 11.82 40.36 6.30
C SER A 829 12.59 39.92 7.57
N SER A 830 12.96 38.64 7.69
CA SER A 830 13.83 38.05 8.76
C SER A 830 13.26 38.03 10.19
N PRO A 831 13.85 37.27 11.16
CA PRO A 831 14.87 36.21 11.05
C PRO A 831 14.45 34.85 11.67
N THR A 832 15.25 33.80 11.44
CA THR A 832 15.18 32.53 12.19
C THR A 832 15.73 32.72 13.61
N VAL A 833 14.95 32.40 14.64
CA VAL A 833 15.38 32.40 16.06
C VAL A 833 14.78 31.18 16.76
N SER A 834 15.49 30.62 17.74
CA SER A 834 14.92 29.63 18.68
C SER A 834 13.73 30.25 19.44
N PRO A 835 12.63 29.52 19.70
CA PRO A 835 11.40 30.12 20.22
C PRO A 835 11.64 30.80 21.57
N THR A 836 11.36 32.10 21.60
CA THR A 836 11.32 32.91 22.82
C THR A 836 9.88 33.14 23.23
N LEU A 837 9.61 33.22 24.54
CA LEU A 837 8.27 33.49 25.06
C LEU A 837 7.71 34.81 24.49
N HIS A 838 6.61 34.71 23.74
CA HIS A 838 6.05 35.79 22.94
C HIS A 838 4.52 35.77 22.94
N ILE A 839 3.92 36.87 22.48
CA ILE A 839 2.49 36.93 22.14
C ILE A 839 2.36 36.45 20.70
N VAL A 840 1.53 35.43 20.46
CA VAL A 840 1.21 34.96 19.11
C VAL A 840 0.42 36.06 18.40
N PRO A 841 0.90 36.68 17.30
CA PRO A 841 0.21 37.83 16.70
C PRO A 841 -1.08 37.45 15.96
N SER A 842 -1.13 36.22 15.45
CA SER A 842 -2.25 35.66 14.70
C SER A 842 -2.19 34.14 14.72
N ALA A 843 -3.33 33.48 14.94
CA ALA A 843 -3.47 32.03 14.92
C ALA A 843 -4.72 31.64 14.12
N GLY A 844 -4.58 30.76 13.12
CA GLY A 844 -5.67 30.41 12.20
C GLY A 844 -6.27 31.65 11.53
N LEU A 845 -7.59 31.83 11.69
CA LEU A 845 -8.32 33.01 11.20
C LEU A 845 -8.33 34.19 12.18
N TYR A 846 -7.75 34.08 13.38
CA TYR A 846 -7.85 35.10 14.42
C TYR A 846 -6.56 35.90 14.60
N ASN A 847 -6.68 37.18 14.92
CA ASN A 847 -5.55 38.08 15.23
C ASN A 847 -5.60 38.50 16.70
N TYR A 848 -4.44 38.72 17.32
CA TYR A 848 -4.37 39.25 18.69
C TYR A 848 -4.94 40.66 18.74
N MET A 849 -5.84 40.89 19.68
CA MET A 849 -6.53 42.16 19.89
C MET A 849 -6.04 42.90 21.15
N GLY A 850 -5.36 42.19 22.06
CA GLY A 850 -4.81 42.74 23.30
C GLY A 850 -5.12 41.88 24.52
N CYS A 851 -4.53 42.24 25.66
CA CYS A 851 -4.96 41.74 26.96
C CYS A 851 -6.24 42.45 27.43
N PHE A 852 -7.22 41.70 27.96
CA PHE A 852 -8.48 42.24 28.49
C PHE A 852 -8.71 41.83 29.93
N THR A 853 -9.34 42.71 30.70
CA THR A 853 -9.83 42.41 32.05
C THR A 853 -11.09 41.55 32.01
N GLU A 854 -11.30 40.80 33.08
CA GLU A 854 -12.63 40.24 33.37
C GLU A 854 -13.70 41.32 33.56
N GLY A 855 -14.97 40.96 33.34
CA GLY A 855 -16.10 41.87 33.55
C GLY A 855 -16.39 42.13 35.03
N ASN A 856 -17.21 43.14 35.32
CA ASN A 856 -17.52 43.55 36.70
C ASN A 856 -18.48 42.55 37.39
N GLY A 857 -17.94 41.41 37.82
CA GLY A 857 -18.71 40.28 38.38
C GLY A 857 -19.36 39.38 37.32
N VAL A 858 -18.92 39.47 36.06
CA VAL A 858 -19.40 38.67 34.91
C VAL A 858 -18.21 38.28 34.04
N ARG A 859 -18.29 37.13 33.35
CA ARG A 859 -17.22 36.69 32.43
C ARG A 859 -17.10 37.64 31.22
N ALA A 860 -15.86 37.97 30.83
CA ALA A 860 -15.55 38.82 29.68
C ALA A 860 -15.99 38.18 28.37
N LEU A 861 -15.80 36.88 28.20
CA LEU A 861 -16.34 36.05 27.12
C LEU A 861 -17.06 34.87 27.77
N SER A 862 -18.33 34.63 27.44
CA SER A 862 -19.20 33.76 28.25
C SER A 862 -20.15 32.85 27.46
N ALA A 863 -19.94 32.65 26.16
CA ALA A 863 -20.78 31.77 25.33
C ALA A 863 -20.30 30.31 25.36
N ALA A 864 -18.98 30.09 25.34
CA ALA A 864 -18.36 28.78 25.52
C ALA A 864 -17.09 28.86 26.37
N PHE A 865 -16.70 27.72 26.94
CA PHE A 865 -15.57 27.56 27.84
C PHE A 865 -14.92 26.19 27.61
N TYR A 866 -13.62 26.19 27.35
CA TYR A 866 -12.81 25.00 27.06
C TYR A 866 -11.55 25.01 27.94
N PRO A 867 -11.56 24.29 29.08
CA PRO A 867 -10.36 24.09 29.90
C PRO A 867 -9.57 22.87 29.43
N THR A 868 -8.25 23.00 29.25
CA THR A 868 -7.35 21.88 28.90
C THR A 868 -5.93 22.09 29.39
N ASP A 869 -5.31 21.02 29.91
CA ASP A 869 -3.90 20.99 30.31
C ASP A 869 -2.93 21.13 29.14
N SER A 870 -3.40 20.96 27.89
CA SER A 870 -2.62 21.11 26.66
C SER A 870 -2.91 22.42 25.91
N GLN A 871 -3.43 23.45 26.59
CA GLN A 871 -3.82 24.71 25.96
C GLN A 871 -2.65 25.42 25.25
N THR A 872 -2.85 25.80 23.99
CA THR A 872 -2.04 26.82 23.25
C THR A 872 -2.98 27.92 22.73
N ILE A 873 -2.46 28.97 22.12
CA ILE A 873 -3.29 29.98 21.46
C ILE A 873 -4.03 29.38 20.26
N GLU A 874 -3.38 28.57 19.43
CA GLU A 874 -3.97 27.91 18.25
C GLU A 874 -5.14 27.02 18.67
N LEU A 875 -4.95 26.23 19.74
CA LEU A 875 -6.01 25.39 20.29
C LEU A 875 -7.17 26.22 20.86
N CYS A 876 -6.90 27.40 21.41
CA CYS A 876 -7.95 28.28 21.91
C CYS A 876 -8.79 28.85 20.76
N VAL A 877 -8.15 29.48 19.76
CA VAL A 877 -8.87 30.07 18.62
C VAL A 877 -9.55 29.02 17.74
N ALA A 878 -9.01 27.81 17.67
CA ALA A 878 -9.67 26.67 17.01
C ALA A 878 -10.92 26.22 17.78
N SER A 879 -10.82 26.05 19.11
CA SER A 879 -11.95 25.67 19.97
C SER A 879 -13.05 26.73 20.01
N CYS A 880 -12.69 28.00 19.87
CA CYS A 880 -13.65 29.10 19.77
C CYS A 880 -14.22 29.33 18.37
N SER A 881 -13.79 28.63 17.32
CA SER A 881 -14.41 28.77 16.01
C SER A 881 -15.85 28.23 16.06
N PRO A 882 -16.89 28.98 15.63
CA PRO A 882 -16.85 30.19 14.81
C PRO A 882 -17.13 31.53 15.55
N TYR A 883 -17.07 31.58 16.89
CA TYR A 883 -17.34 32.80 17.67
C TYR A 883 -16.41 33.96 17.31
N MET A 884 -16.90 35.20 17.29
CA MET A 884 -16.08 36.36 16.89
C MET A 884 -14.83 36.57 17.76
N TYR A 885 -14.91 36.29 19.06
CA TYR A 885 -13.82 36.48 20.02
C TYR A 885 -13.45 35.18 20.75
N ALA A 886 -12.14 34.97 20.90
CA ALA A 886 -11.52 33.89 21.66
C ALA A 886 -10.54 34.49 22.68
N GLY A 887 -10.59 34.07 23.95
CA GLY A 887 -9.79 34.63 25.03
C GLY A 887 -9.15 33.55 25.89
N ALA A 888 -7.82 33.43 25.83
CA ALA A 888 -7.09 32.50 26.68
C ALA A 888 -6.87 33.10 28.08
N GLU A 889 -7.31 32.40 29.13
CA GLU A 889 -7.13 32.76 30.54
C GLU A 889 -6.32 31.68 31.29
N TYR A 890 -5.69 32.09 32.39
CA TYR A 890 -5.12 31.20 33.41
C TYR A 890 -4.13 30.12 32.90
N GLY A 891 -3.53 30.30 31.72
CA GLY A 891 -2.62 29.33 31.09
C GLY A 891 -3.29 28.10 30.47
N ARG A 892 -4.56 27.82 30.79
CA ARG A 892 -5.25 26.53 30.51
C ARG A 892 -6.73 26.65 30.16
N GLU A 893 -7.27 27.86 30.18
CA GLU A 893 -8.68 28.13 29.94
C GLU A 893 -8.82 28.88 28.63
N CYS A 894 -9.81 28.51 27.82
CA CYS A 894 -10.20 29.28 26.64
C CYS A 894 -11.68 29.65 26.74
N TRP A 895 -11.97 30.95 26.64
CA TRP A 895 -13.30 31.54 26.76
C TRP A 895 -13.72 32.15 25.41
N CYS A 896 -14.96 31.89 24.97
CA CYS A 896 -15.44 32.31 23.65
C CYS A 896 -16.75 33.10 23.75
N ALA A 897 -16.94 34.12 22.90
CA ALA A 897 -18.22 34.78 22.67
C ALA A 897 -18.23 35.65 21.41
N ASP A 898 -19.41 36.06 20.96
CA ASP A 898 -19.59 37.06 19.89
C ASP A 898 -19.62 38.52 20.40
N SER A 899 -19.52 38.71 21.73
CA SER A 899 -19.48 40.04 22.36
C SER A 899 -18.91 39.97 23.78
N PHE A 900 -18.43 41.11 24.29
CA PHE A 900 -17.86 41.22 25.63
C PHE A 900 -18.90 41.39 26.74
N GLY A 901 -18.65 40.74 27.88
CA GLY A 901 -19.36 40.97 29.14
C GLY A 901 -19.16 42.39 29.69
N ALA A 902 -20.21 42.95 30.27
CA ALA A 902 -20.25 44.34 30.71
C ALA A 902 -19.17 44.66 31.76
N GLY A 903 -18.34 45.66 31.47
CA GLY A 903 -17.24 46.10 32.32
C GLY A 903 -15.87 45.49 31.99
N SER A 904 -15.80 44.51 31.08
CA SER A 904 -14.52 44.10 30.51
C SER A 904 -13.93 45.27 29.70
N VAL A 905 -12.66 45.58 29.97
CA VAL A 905 -11.90 46.66 29.32
C VAL A 905 -10.47 46.20 28.99
N PRO A 906 -9.80 46.80 27.99
CA PRO A 906 -8.40 46.53 27.71
C PRO A 906 -7.49 46.75 28.92
N ALA A 907 -6.50 45.87 29.07
CA ALA A 907 -5.42 45.91 30.05
C ALA A 907 -4.06 46.04 29.32
N PRO A 908 -2.97 46.40 30.02
CA PRO A 908 -1.63 46.28 29.46
C PRO A 908 -1.33 44.83 29.11
N ASP A 909 -0.68 44.55 27.97
CA ASP A 909 -0.37 43.16 27.57
C ASP A 909 0.52 42.43 28.59
N SER A 910 1.30 43.17 29.38
CA SER A 910 2.08 42.67 30.51
C SER A 910 1.25 42.08 31.66
N ASP A 911 -0.06 42.35 31.73
CA ASP A 911 -0.96 41.74 32.71
C ASP A 911 -1.32 40.30 32.31
N CYS A 912 -1.24 39.94 31.03
CA CYS A 912 -1.49 38.60 30.50
C CYS A 912 -0.22 37.73 30.53
N SER A 913 0.43 37.66 31.70
CA SER A 913 1.80 37.14 31.85
C SER A 913 1.93 35.64 32.10
N MET A 914 0.87 34.85 32.03
CA MET A 914 0.90 33.39 32.25
C MET A 914 1.20 32.67 30.94
N THR A 915 2.11 31.70 30.98
CA THR A 915 2.40 30.84 29.82
C THR A 915 1.27 29.86 29.53
N CYS A 916 1.05 29.53 28.26
CA CYS A 916 0.15 28.46 27.85
C CYS A 916 0.65 27.08 28.35
N ALA A 917 -0.27 26.22 28.79
CA ALA A 917 0.08 24.94 29.43
C ALA A 917 0.62 23.89 28.43
N GLY A 918 0.09 23.88 27.20
CA GLY A 918 0.60 23.10 26.08
C GLY A 918 1.78 23.74 25.33
N ASN A 919 2.00 25.06 25.47
CA ASN A 919 3.17 25.72 24.90
C ASN A 919 3.79 26.79 25.85
N PRO A 920 4.94 26.51 26.50
CA PRO A 920 5.58 27.45 27.42
C PRO A 920 6.22 28.67 26.73
N TYR A 921 6.15 28.78 25.39
CA TYR A 921 6.65 29.91 24.60
C TYR A 921 5.55 30.91 24.17
N GLU A 922 4.33 30.77 24.68
CA GLU A 922 3.16 31.61 24.38
C GLU A 922 2.46 32.15 25.64
N TYR A 923 1.77 33.30 25.55
CA TYR A 923 1.03 33.91 26.66
C TYR A 923 -0.49 33.65 26.63
N CYS A 924 -0.99 32.82 27.54
CA CYS A 924 -2.41 32.49 27.72
C CYS A 924 -3.02 33.22 28.94
N GLY A 925 -3.08 34.55 28.88
CA GLY A 925 -3.74 35.39 29.88
C GLY A 925 -3.04 35.40 31.25
N ALA A 926 -3.82 35.64 32.30
CA ALA A 926 -3.47 35.45 33.71
C ALA A 926 -4.78 35.39 34.53
N GLY A 927 -4.74 35.36 35.86
CA GLY A 927 -5.98 35.37 36.67
C GLY A 927 -6.75 36.70 36.54
N ASN A 928 -7.98 36.65 36.02
CA ASN A 928 -8.83 37.79 35.65
C ASN A 928 -8.26 38.61 34.48
N ARG A 929 -7.54 37.96 33.56
CA ARG A 929 -6.88 38.55 32.39
C ARG A 929 -6.88 37.60 31.20
N LEU A 930 -7.48 38.01 30.08
CA LEU A 930 -7.61 37.18 28.89
C LEU A 930 -6.69 37.71 27.79
N SER A 931 -5.87 36.86 27.19
CA SER A 931 -5.23 37.13 25.89
C SER A 931 -6.31 36.99 24.82
N VAL A 932 -6.88 38.09 24.32
CA VAL A 932 -8.05 38.04 23.40
C VAL A 932 -7.64 38.17 21.94
N TYR A 933 -8.32 37.38 21.12
CA TYR A 933 -8.16 37.20 19.69
C TYR A 933 -9.50 37.42 18.97
N ILE A 934 -9.48 38.01 17.77
CA ILE A 934 -10.68 38.33 16.96
C ILE A 934 -10.58 37.77 15.54
N MET A 935 -11.68 37.18 15.01
CA MET A 935 -11.69 36.51 13.71
C MET A 935 -11.70 37.49 12.51
N ASN A 936 -10.72 37.35 11.60
CA ASN A 936 -10.70 38.07 10.33
C ASN A 936 -11.94 37.73 9.47
N GLY A 937 -12.62 38.76 8.99
CA GLY A 937 -13.85 38.64 8.20
C GLY A 937 -15.10 39.19 8.90
N THR A 938 -15.02 39.55 10.19
CA THR A 938 -16.17 40.05 10.98
C THR A 938 -16.00 41.46 11.56
N ASP A 939 -15.62 42.45 10.73
CA ASP A 939 -15.88 43.86 11.04
C ASP A 939 -16.41 44.68 9.85
N SER A 940 -17.74 44.86 9.83
CA SER A 940 -18.43 46.08 9.35
C SER A 940 -19.95 45.87 9.35
N GLN A 941 -20.78 46.60 10.09
CA GLN A 941 -20.54 47.65 11.10
C GLN A 941 -21.72 47.71 12.09
N ILE A 942 -21.51 48.30 13.27
CA ILE A 942 -22.58 49.10 13.92
C ILE A 942 -22.13 50.56 14.03
N VAL A 943 -22.58 51.34 13.05
CA VAL A 943 -22.99 52.75 13.10
C VAL A 943 -22.37 53.64 14.20
N SER A 944 -21.32 54.36 13.81
CA SER A 944 -21.16 55.81 13.95
C SER A 944 -21.92 56.56 15.06
N SER A 945 -21.18 57.21 15.98
CA SER A 945 -21.59 58.52 16.51
C SER A 945 -20.41 59.50 16.50
N SER A 946 -20.70 60.76 16.16
CA SER A 946 -19.74 61.72 15.60
C SER A 946 -19.17 62.73 16.61
N SER A 947 -17.86 63.01 16.53
CA SER A 947 -17.22 64.33 16.72
C SER A 947 -15.69 64.20 16.52
N SER A 948 -15.12 64.58 15.37
CA SER A 948 -14.71 65.95 14.97
C SER A 948 -13.36 66.41 15.56
N SER A 949 -12.39 66.73 14.67
CA SER A 949 -11.24 67.66 14.86
C SER A 949 -10.30 67.48 16.08
N SER A 950 -8.97 67.56 15.97
CA SER A 950 -8.13 68.14 14.91
C SER A 950 -6.63 67.94 15.19
N SER A 951 -5.82 68.01 14.13
CA SER A 951 -4.49 68.65 14.03
C SER A 951 -3.35 68.39 15.04
N SER A 952 -2.13 68.36 14.49
CA SER A 952 -0.83 68.65 15.13
C SER A 952 -0.32 67.64 16.17
N SER A 953 0.71 66.82 15.90
CA SER A 953 2.13 67.11 15.52
C SER A 953 3.01 67.59 16.68
N THR A 954 4.16 66.91 16.88
CA THR A 954 5.38 67.42 17.56
C THR A 954 5.27 67.59 19.09
N SER A 955 6.22 67.21 19.97
CA SER A 955 7.39 66.29 20.01
C SER A 955 7.99 66.34 21.44
N ILE A 956 9.11 65.62 21.74
CA ILE A 956 10.07 65.92 22.84
C ILE A 956 9.54 65.66 24.30
N SER A 957 10.32 65.24 25.32
CA SER A 957 11.59 64.49 25.41
C SER A 957 11.83 63.96 26.84
N LYS A 958 12.57 62.83 26.94
CA LYS A 958 13.57 62.38 27.94
C LYS A 958 13.70 63.05 29.34
N SER A 959 14.08 62.18 30.31
CA SER A 959 14.89 62.43 31.53
C SER A 959 14.22 63.14 32.71
N SER A 960 14.60 62.93 33.99
CA SER A 960 15.52 61.95 34.64
C SER A 960 15.16 61.86 36.16
N THR A 961 15.78 61.07 37.06
CA THR A 961 17.05 61.37 37.80
C THR A 961 17.23 60.41 39.01
N PHE A 962 18.49 60.12 39.41
CA PHE A 962 19.05 59.53 40.69
C PHE A 962 18.11 58.83 41.72
N SER A 963 18.35 57.60 42.22
CA SER A 963 19.47 57.02 43.01
C SER A 963 19.37 57.12 44.55
N THR A 964 19.56 55.96 45.23
CA THR A 964 20.02 55.74 46.65
C THR A 964 19.08 56.13 47.83
N ARG A 965 19.10 55.51 49.04
CA ARG A 965 19.98 54.49 49.69
C ARG A 965 19.34 53.82 50.96
N THR A 966 19.74 52.57 51.30
CA THR A 966 19.90 52.00 52.69
C THR A 966 18.63 51.83 53.60
N SER A 967 18.45 50.91 54.58
CA SER A 967 19.24 49.90 55.34
C SER A 967 18.37 48.63 55.62
N THR A 968 18.77 47.36 55.47
CA THR A 968 19.63 46.46 56.30
C THR A 968 19.19 46.11 57.74
N GLN A 969 19.04 44.81 58.06
CA GLN A 969 19.75 44.02 59.11
C GLN A 969 19.35 42.50 58.99
N THR A 970 20.28 41.55 58.74
CA THR A 970 21.03 40.62 59.67
C THR A 970 20.16 39.53 60.34
N SER A 971 20.56 38.25 60.46
CA SER A 971 21.88 37.56 60.31
C SER A 971 21.68 36.14 59.70
N SER A 972 22.61 35.15 59.64
CA SER A 972 24.01 34.94 60.10
C SER A 972 24.65 33.71 59.42
N SER A 973 25.97 33.77 59.14
CA SER A 973 27.04 32.78 59.45
C SER A 973 26.96 31.30 59.00
N GLU A 974 28.02 30.63 58.50
CA GLU A 974 29.42 30.95 58.08
C GLU A 974 30.04 29.62 57.54
N THR A 975 31.10 29.45 56.73
CA THR A 975 31.95 30.21 55.76
C THR A 975 32.77 29.17 54.95
N GLY A 976 33.54 29.42 53.89
CA GLY A 976 33.91 30.65 53.17
C GLY A 976 35.38 30.62 52.66
N SER A 977 35.75 31.55 51.77
CA SER A 977 37.14 31.80 51.23
C SER A 977 37.75 30.76 50.26
N SER A 978 38.55 31.13 49.25
CA SER A 978 38.95 32.46 48.71
C SER A 978 39.37 32.36 47.21
N THR A 979 39.67 33.49 46.55
CA THR A 979 40.00 33.60 45.10
C THR A 979 41.32 34.39 44.88
N GLN A 980 41.81 34.43 43.62
CA GLN A 980 43.08 35.01 43.09
C GLN A 980 44.28 34.03 43.11
N ILE A 981 45.33 34.11 42.27
CA ILE A 981 45.96 35.24 41.52
C ILE A 981 46.32 34.82 40.06
N SER A 982 46.49 35.80 39.16
CA SER A 982 46.96 35.61 37.76
C SER A 982 48.49 35.67 37.59
N THR A 983 49.05 34.89 36.64
CA THR A 983 50.43 35.11 36.12
C THR A 983 50.54 34.89 34.61
N THR A 984 51.43 35.64 33.97
CA THR A 984 51.58 35.78 32.51
C THR A 984 52.83 35.07 31.97
N SER A 985 52.79 34.48 30.77
CA SER A 985 53.88 34.57 29.75
C SER A 985 53.56 33.81 28.45
N SER A 986 54.21 34.20 27.36
CA SER A 986 53.97 33.68 26.00
C SER A 986 55.27 33.47 25.21
N LYS A 987 55.42 32.37 24.45
CA LYS A 987 56.16 32.40 23.17
C LYS A 987 56.01 31.15 22.26
N LEU A 988 55.61 31.43 21.01
CA LEU A 988 56.07 30.89 19.71
C LEU A 988 56.59 29.43 19.54
N SER A 989 55.89 28.73 18.63
CA SER A 989 56.41 28.26 17.32
C SER A 989 56.75 26.78 17.03
N SER A 990 56.28 26.39 15.84
CA SER A 990 56.86 25.47 14.83
C SER A 990 56.94 23.95 15.06
N SER A 991 56.34 23.26 14.08
CA SER A 991 56.46 21.86 13.65
C SER A 991 57.88 21.27 13.59
N SER A 992 58.00 19.94 13.78
CA SER A 992 58.29 19.00 12.66
C SER A 992 58.41 17.53 13.10
N THR A 993 58.42 16.62 12.11
CA THR A 993 58.38 15.14 12.21
C THR A 993 59.75 14.50 12.49
N SER A 994 59.79 13.32 13.15
CA SER A 994 60.64 12.16 12.77
C SER A 994 60.48 10.95 13.73
N SER A 995 61.05 9.79 13.35
CA SER A 995 60.73 8.44 13.90
C SER A 995 61.98 7.63 14.27
N SER A 996 61.87 6.59 15.13
CA SER A 996 62.76 5.39 15.18
C SER A 996 62.36 4.41 16.32
N VAL A 997 62.85 3.16 16.49
CA VAL A 997 63.05 1.95 15.63
C VAL A 997 63.53 0.76 16.54
N SER A 998 63.44 -0.50 16.06
CA SER A 998 63.97 -1.81 16.61
C SER A 998 62.98 -2.66 17.43
N SER A 999 62.69 -3.97 17.20
CA SER A 999 63.29 -5.12 16.44
C SER A 999 64.40 -5.92 17.18
N THR A 1000 64.67 -7.23 16.97
CA THR A 1000 64.34 -8.18 15.85
C THR A 1000 64.47 -9.68 16.26
N GLN A 1001 63.67 -10.61 15.70
CA GLN A 1001 64.06 -11.98 15.20
C GLN A 1001 62.85 -12.67 14.50
N SER A 1002 62.85 -13.40 13.36
CA SER A 1002 63.83 -14.16 12.50
C SER A 1002 63.56 -15.68 12.56
N SER A 1003 63.81 -16.53 11.53
CA SER A 1003 64.31 -16.35 10.13
C SER A 1003 64.28 -17.70 9.36
N SER A 1004 64.33 -17.84 8.02
CA SER A 1004 63.80 -17.08 6.86
C SER A 1004 64.35 -17.65 5.51
N SER A 1005 63.52 -18.10 4.56
CA SER A 1005 63.92 -18.42 3.16
C SER A 1005 62.73 -18.29 2.19
N SER A 1006 62.64 -17.35 1.23
CA SER A 1006 63.47 -17.07 0.02
C SER A 1006 63.25 -18.10 -1.12
N GLN A 1007 63.04 -17.73 -2.41
CA GLN A 1007 63.35 -16.47 -3.11
C GLN A 1007 62.48 -16.23 -4.38
N LEU A 1008 62.50 -14.99 -4.90
CA LEU A 1008 61.99 -14.44 -6.18
C LEU A 1008 61.55 -15.39 -7.32
N SER A 1009 60.41 -15.08 -7.98
CA SER A 1009 60.37 -14.50 -9.35
C SER A 1009 58.94 -14.13 -9.81
N SER A 1010 58.82 -13.43 -10.93
CA SER A 1010 57.60 -12.78 -11.45
C SER A 1010 56.58 -13.70 -12.15
N SER A 1011 55.29 -13.37 -12.05
CA SER A 1011 54.29 -13.64 -13.09
C SER A 1011 53.20 -12.57 -13.12
N THR A 1012 52.57 -12.38 -14.28
CA THR A 1012 51.44 -11.45 -14.49
C THR A 1012 50.13 -12.09 -14.03
N THR A 1013 49.32 -11.36 -13.26
CA THR A 1013 47.95 -11.77 -12.93
C THR A 1013 46.99 -11.31 -14.03
N SER A 1014 46.29 -12.24 -14.67
CA SER A 1014 45.21 -11.96 -15.60
C SER A 1014 43.95 -11.49 -14.87
N THR A 1015 43.15 -10.64 -15.54
CA THR A 1015 41.80 -10.28 -15.10
C THR A 1015 40.96 -11.54 -14.83
N PRO A 1016 40.19 -11.61 -13.72
CA PRO A 1016 39.25 -12.70 -13.53
C PRO A 1016 38.11 -12.62 -14.54
N THR A 1017 37.84 -13.72 -15.24
CA THR A 1017 36.61 -13.90 -16.01
C THR A 1017 35.42 -13.95 -15.05
N PRO A 1018 34.25 -13.37 -15.37
CA PRO A 1018 33.03 -13.59 -14.60
C PRO A 1018 32.67 -15.09 -14.61
N SER A 1019 32.86 -15.74 -13.46
CA SER A 1019 32.24 -17.02 -13.16
C SER A 1019 30.81 -16.75 -12.68
N GLY A 1020 29.82 -17.36 -13.33
CA GLY A 1020 28.43 -17.30 -12.86
C GLY A 1020 28.22 -18.02 -11.51
N PRO A 1021 26.97 -18.12 -11.05
CA PRO A 1021 26.65 -18.46 -9.67
C PRO A 1021 27.30 -19.76 -9.20
N ALA A 1022 27.89 -19.71 -8.01
CA ALA A 1022 28.83 -20.72 -7.51
C ALA A 1022 28.47 -21.20 -6.11
N ILE A 1023 28.67 -22.49 -5.88
CA ILE A 1023 28.62 -23.09 -4.55
C ILE A 1023 29.85 -22.61 -3.78
N LYS A 1024 29.65 -21.87 -2.69
CA LYS A 1024 30.73 -21.48 -1.79
C LYS A 1024 31.14 -22.70 -0.95
N PRO A 1025 32.42 -23.13 -0.96
CA PRO A 1025 32.82 -24.34 -0.24
C PRO A 1025 32.87 -24.13 1.29
N GLN A 1026 33.08 -22.91 1.77
CA GLN A 1026 33.11 -22.53 3.19
C GLN A 1026 32.43 -21.17 3.38
N ILE A 1027 31.65 -21.03 4.45
CA ILE A 1027 31.06 -19.77 4.92
C ILE A 1027 31.27 -19.70 6.43
N GLY A 1028 32.02 -18.69 6.90
CA GLY A 1028 32.37 -18.56 8.32
C GLY A 1028 33.10 -19.80 8.86
N ALA A 1029 32.48 -20.50 9.80
CA ALA A 1029 32.98 -21.75 10.40
C ALA A 1029 32.38 -23.04 9.78
N TYR A 1030 31.61 -22.93 8.69
CA TYR A 1030 30.81 -24.03 8.15
C TYR A 1030 31.25 -24.43 6.72
N ASN A 1031 31.43 -25.72 6.46
CA ASN A 1031 31.68 -26.29 5.14
C ASN A 1031 30.36 -26.53 4.40
N TYR A 1032 30.31 -26.32 3.08
CA TYR A 1032 29.17 -26.79 2.28
C TYR A 1032 29.16 -28.32 2.26
N LEU A 1033 28.03 -28.90 2.65
CA LEU A 1033 27.85 -30.35 2.75
C LEU A 1033 27.27 -30.91 1.43
N SER A 1034 26.04 -30.52 1.09
CA SER A 1034 25.38 -30.83 -0.18
C SER A 1034 24.04 -30.08 -0.30
N CYS A 1035 23.39 -30.21 -1.46
CA CYS A 1035 21.96 -29.97 -1.56
C CYS A 1035 21.20 -31.14 -0.91
N TYR A 1036 20.31 -30.85 0.05
CA TYR A 1036 19.48 -31.85 0.72
C TYR A 1036 18.01 -31.72 0.32
N THR A 1037 17.29 -32.83 0.27
CA THR A 1037 15.83 -32.84 0.22
C THR A 1037 15.24 -32.49 1.58
N GLU A 1038 14.00 -32.02 1.55
CA GLU A 1038 13.15 -32.08 2.73
C GLU A 1038 12.87 -33.51 3.19
N GLY A 1039 12.42 -33.65 4.44
CA GLY A 1039 11.92 -34.91 4.98
C GLY A 1039 10.50 -35.20 4.49
N ASN A 1040 10.02 -36.43 4.73
CA ASN A 1040 8.69 -36.87 4.27
C ASN A 1040 7.56 -36.16 5.02
N GLY A 1041 7.19 -34.97 4.55
CA GLY A 1041 6.20 -34.09 5.17
C GLY A 1041 6.73 -33.29 6.37
N ILE A 1042 8.05 -33.20 6.56
CA ILE A 1042 8.70 -32.47 7.67
C ILE A 1042 9.98 -31.75 7.20
N ARG A 1043 10.23 -30.54 7.73
CA ARG A 1043 11.43 -29.75 7.44
C ARG A 1043 12.71 -30.50 7.84
N ALA A 1044 13.73 -30.50 6.99
CA ALA A 1044 15.01 -31.19 7.15
C ALA A 1044 15.77 -30.70 8.39
N LEU A 1045 15.80 -29.37 8.58
CA LEU A 1045 16.29 -28.67 9.76
C LEU A 1045 15.15 -27.82 10.33
N ASN A 1046 14.90 -27.89 11.64
CA ASN A 1046 13.72 -27.28 12.26
C ASN A 1046 13.97 -26.71 13.67
N SER A 1047 15.23 -26.46 14.05
CA SER A 1047 15.57 -25.99 15.40
C SER A 1047 15.54 -24.46 15.52
N ALA A 1048 15.74 -23.74 14.41
CA ALA A 1048 15.45 -22.32 14.25
C ALA A 1048 15.22 -22.02 12.75
N VAL A 1049 14.54 -20.90 12.44
CA VAL A 1049 14.30 -20.44 11.07
C VAL A 1049 14.28 -18.90 10.99
N SER A 1050 14.76 -18.34 9.89
CA SER A 1050 14.66 -16.93 9.52
C SER A 1050 14.23 -16.77 8.06
N TYR A 1051 13.54 -15.69 7.73
CA TYR A 1051 12.97 -15.43 6.40
C TYR A 1051 13.39 -14.04 5.90
N ASN A 1052 14.13 -13.99 4.78
CA ASN A 1052 14.57 -12.74 4.13
C ASN A 1052 14.54 -12.88 2.59
N TYR A 1053 13.35 -13.13 2.02
CA TYR A 1053 13.15 -13.19 0.57
C TYR A 1053 13.66 -11.99 -0.25
N PRO A 1054 13.72 -10.73 0.25
CA PRO A 1054 14.27 -9.63 -0.56
C PRO A 1054 15.80 -9.48 -0.48
N SER A 1055 16.51 -10.09 0.48
CA SER A 1055 17.95 -9.84 0.66
C SER A 1055 18.80 -10.94 1.30
N MET A 1056 18.28 -12.17 1.46
CA MET A 1056 19.02 -13.31 2.03
C MET A 1056 20.36 -13.55 1.35
N THR A 1057 21.39 -13.84 2.17
CA THR A 1057 22.74 -14.26 1.76
C THR A 1057 23.19 -15.49 2.55
N LEU A 1058 24.21 -16.19 2.06
CA LEU A 1058 24.81 -17.31 2.78
C LEU A 1058 25.47 -16.85 4.08
N GLU A 1059 26.14 -15.69 4.07
CA GLU A 1059 26.71 -15.07 5.26
C GLU A 1059 25.64 -14.76 6.32
N GLU A 1060 24.52 -14.14 5.94
CA GLU A 1060 23.41 -13.83 6.85
C GLU A 1060 22.86 -15.10 7.51
N CYS A 1061 22.61 -16.16 6.73
CA CYS A 1061 22.12 -17.42 7.27
C CYS A 1061 23.13 -18.07 8.22
N SER A 1062 24.42 -18.04 7.86
CA SER A 1062 25.49 -18.56 8.74
C SER A 1062 25.61 -17.78 10.05
N VAL A 1063 25.33 -16.47 10.04
CA VAL A 1063 25.35 -15.59 11.21
C VAL A 1063 24.14 -15.85 12.10
N PHE A 1064 22.95 -16.04 11.52
CA PHE A 1064 21.73 -16.40 12.23
C PHE A 1064 21.84 -17.78 12.89
N CYS A 1065 22.40 -18.77 12.20
CA CYS A 1065 22.53 -20.14 12.70
C CYS A 1065 23.79 -20.41 13.55
N GLN A 1066 24.50 -19.37 14.01
CA GLN A 1066 25.66 -19.55 14.89
C GLN A 1066 25.30 -20.36 16.15
N GLY A 1067 25.98 -21.48 16.34
CA GLY A 1067 25.78 -22.40 17.46
C GLY A 1067 24.95 -23.64 17.15
N TYR A 1068 24.44 -23.77 15.92
CA TYR A 1068 23.87 -25.03 15.41
C TYR A 1068 24.92 -25.84 14.62
N THR A 1069 24.80 -27.18 14.61
CA THR A 1069 25.68 -28.07 13.83
C THR A 1069 25.49 -27.89 12.31
N TYR A 1070 24.25 -27.67 11.87
CA TYR A 1070 23.86 -27.54 10.47
C TYR A 1070 23.05 -26.26 10.26
N TRP A 1071 23.18 -25.69 9.07
CA TRP A 1071 22.20 -24.76 8.53
C TRP A 1071 22.08 -24.92 7.02
N GLY A 1072 20.97 -24.48 6.44
CA GLY A 1072 20.84 -24.40 5.00
C GLY A 1072 19.78 -23.40 4.57
N VAL A 1073 19.98 -22.82 3.39
CA VAL A 1073 19.00 -21.92 2.78
C VAL A 1073 18.12 -22.71 1.81
N GLU A 1074 16.80 -22.49 1.89
CA GLU A 1074 15.77 -22.96 0.98
C GLU A 1074 15.12 -21.77 0.24
N TYR A 1075 14.50 -22.04 -0.92
CA TYR A 1075 13.63 -21.09 -1.65
C TYR A 1075 14.24 -19.69 -1.90
N GLY A 1076 15.58 -19.58 -1.96
CA GLY A 1076 16.29 -18.30 -2.03
C GLY A 1076 16.33 -17.53 -0.70
N GLY A 1077 15.21 -17.47 0.02
CA GLY A 1077 14.98 -16.58 1.16
C GLY A 1077 14.82 -17.22 2.55
N GLU A 1078 14.84 -18.55 2.68
CA GLU A 1078 14.48 -19.24 3.94
C GLU A 1078 15.71 -19.89 4.59
N CYS A 1079 16.20 -19.35 5.70
CA CYS A 1079 17.34 -19.89 6.42
C CYS A 1079 16.89 -20.83 7.55
N TYR A 1080 17.25 -22.12 7.48
CA TYR A 1080 16.92 -23.13 8.48
C TYR A 1080 18.16 -23.60 9.25
N CYS A 1081 18.07 -23.68 10.59
CA CYS A 1081 19.13 -24.20 11.46
C CYS A 1081 18.71 -25.51 12.14
N GLY A 1082 19.68 -26.40 12.39
CA GLY A 1082 19.43 -27.64 13.13
C GLY A 1082 20.69 -28.32 13.65
N ASN A 1083 20.56 -29.10 14.73
CA ASN A 1083 21.68 -29.88 15.27
C ASN A 1083 21.77 -31.31 14.72
N GLN A 1084 20.72 -31.77 14.03
CA GLN A 1084 20.57 -33.06 13.34
C GLN A 1084 19.57 -32.86 12.17
N PHE A 1085 19.60 -33.75 11.17
CA PHE A 1085 18.56 -33.84 10.14
C PHE A 1085 17.33 -34.62 10.63
N ASN A 1086 16.14 -34.21 10.19
CA ASN A 1086 14.89 -34.93 10.45
C ASN A 1086 14.67 -36.13 9.51
N GLY A 1087 13.86 -37.08 9.99
CA GLY A 1087 13.64 -38.38 9.35
C GLY A 1087 13.14 -38.30 7.90
N GLY A 1088 13.95 -38.79 6.97
CA GLY A 1088 13.64 -38.84 5.54
C GLY A 1088 14.29 -37.73 4.70
N SER A 1089 14.91 -36.72 5.33
CA SER A 1089 15.81 -35.83 4.60
C SER A 1089 17.05 -36.61 4.16
N ILE A 1090 17.42 -36.46 2.89
CA ILE A 1090 18.57 -37.13 2.25
C ILE A 1090 19.28 -36.15 1.32
N PRO A 1091 20.55 -36.38 0.93
CA PRO A 1091 21.15 -35.65 -0.18
C PRO A 1091 20.26 -35.75 -1.43
N ALA A 1092 20.10 -34.64 -2.16
CA ALA A 1092 19.25 -34.56 -3.33
C ALA A 1092 19.66 -35.62 -4.39
N PRO A 1093 18.72 -36.41 -4.96
CA PRO A 1093 19.05 -37.43 -5.97
C PRO A 1093 19.76 -36.88 -7.21
N GLU A 1094 19.42 -35.66 -7.61
CA GLU A 1094 20.05 -34.85 -8.64
C GLU A 1094 21.38 -34.19 -8.21
N GLY A 1095 21.80 -34.36 -6.96
CA GLY A 1095 22.96 -33.71 -6.38
C GLY A 1095 22.79 -32.20 -6.25
N ASN A 1096 23.90 -31.47 -6.27
CA ASN A 1096 23.90 -30.03 -5.97
C ASN A 1096 23.08 -29.19 -6.96
N SER A 1097 22.79 -29.68 -8.18
CA SER A 1097 21.91 -28.98 -9.13
C SER A 1097 20.43 -28.97 -8.72
N GLY A 1098 20.05 -29.70 -7.67
CA GLY A 1098 18.74 -29.56 -7.04
C GLY A 1098 18.56 -28.21 -6.32
N CYS A 1099 19.66 -27.53 -5.96
CA CYS A 1099 19.67 -26.27 -5.22
C CYS A 1099 20.16 -25.15 -6.14
N TRP A 1100 19.25 -24.65 -6.98
CA TRP A 1100 19.55 -23.74 -8.09
C TRP A 1100 18.99 -22.31 -7.94
N PHE A 1101 18.18 -22.03 -6.91
CA PHE A 1101 17.72 -20.67 -6.63
C PHE A 1101 18.93 -19.82 -6.23
N LEU A 1102 18.98 -18.58 -6.72
CA LEU A 1102 20.01 -17.63 -6.34
C LEU A 1102 19.67 -16.96 -5.01
N CYS A 1103 20.68 -16.55 -4.25
CA CYS A 1103 20.49 -15.76 -3.04
C CYS A 1103 20.04 -14.34 -3.40
N PRO A 1104 18.87 -13.84 -2.95
CA PRO A 1104 18.35 -12.52 -3.32
C PRO A 1104 19.29 -11.36 -2.99
N GLY A 1105 20.05 -11.44 -1.90
CA GLY A 1105 21.07 -10.46 -1.53
C GLY A 1105 22.42 -10.64 -2.23
N ASN A 1106 22.64 -11.75 -2.93
CA ASN A 1106 23.91 -12.07 -3.59
C ASN A 1106 23.72 -13.08 -4.74
N GLN A 1107 23.50 -12.58 -5.95
CA GLN A 1107 23.14 -13.42 -7.10
C GLN A 1107 24.28 -14.36 -7.59
N ASP A 1108 25.52 -14.20 -7.09
CA ASP A 1108 26.64 -15.11 -7.40
C ASP A 1108 26.60 -16.43 -6.60
N GLU A 1109 25.53 -16.69 -5.82
CA GLU A 1109 25.43 -17.77 -4.83
C GLU A 1109 24.11 -18.54 -4.87
N TYR A 1110 24.13 -19.82 -4.48
CA TYR A 1110 22.96 -20.71 -4.46
C TYR A 1110 22.32 -20.87 -3.07
N CYS A 1111 21.07 -20.45 -2.94
CA CYS A 1111 20.25 -20.48 -1.73
C CYS A 1111 19.09 -21.50 -1.84
N GLY A 1112 19.41 -22.77 -2.16
CA GLY A 1112 18.44 -23.87 -2.18
C GLY A 1112 17.57 -23.92 -3.43
N ALA A 1113 16.38 -24.50 -3.32
CA ALA A 1113 15.24 -24.42 -4.23
C ALA A 1113 13.99 -24.98 -3.51
N GLY A 1114 12.82 -25.05 -4.17
CA GLY A 1114 11.63 -25.64 -3.56
C GLY A 1114 11.80 -27.12 -3.15
N ASN A 1115 11.63 -27.42 -1.86
CA ASN A 1115 11.92 -28.69 -1.19
C ASN A 1115 13.41 -29.09 -1.19
N ARG A 1116 14.32 -28.10 -1.24
CA ARG A 1116 15.77 -28.29 -1.43
C ARG A 1116 16.60 -27.26 -0.68
N LEU A 1117 17.41 -27.71 0.28
CA LEU A 1117 18.25 -26.84 1.11
C LEU A 1117 19.71 -26.90 0.65
N SER A 1118 20.34 -25.74 0.42
CA SER A 1118 21.80 -25.62 0.30
C SER A 1118 22.41 -25.76 1.71
N VAL A 1119 22.77 -26.97 2.15
CA VAL A 1119 23.16 -27.23 3.54
C VAL A 1119 24.67 -27.16 3.76
N TYR A 1120 25.03 -26.56 4.89
CA TYR A 1120 26.37 -26.40 5.42
C TYR A 1120 26.47 -27.07 6.82
N GLU A 1121 27.64 -27.61 7.15
CA GLU A 1121 27.97 -28.32 8.39
C GLU A 1121 29.14 -27.64 9.11
N LEU A 1122 29.08 -27.55 10.44
CA LEU A 1122 30.10 -26.92 11.29
C LEU A 1122 31.41 -27.73 11.28
N ASN A 1123 32.54 -27.04 11.10
CA ASN A 1123 33.90 -27.61 11.06
C ASN A 1123 34.39 -28.19 12.40
#